data_AF-A0A9W8PRQ4-F1
#
_entry.id   AF-A0A9W8PRQ4-F1
#
_cell.length_a   1.000
_cell.length_b   1.000
_cell.length_c   1.000
_cell.angle_alpha   90.00
_cell.angle_beta   90.00
_cell.angle_gamma   90.00
#
_symmetry.space_group_name_H-M   'P 1'
#
loop_
_entity.id
_entity.type
_entity.pdbx_description
1 polymer ?
#
loop_
_entity_poly.entity_id
_entity_poly.type
_entity_poly.pdbx_seq_one_letter_code
_entity_poly.pdbx_strand_id
1 'polypeptide(L)'
;MASGSGSGHVHSHKSPRVLACVLCQHRKIKCDRNTPCSNCIKANVTCTPSTPAPARKRRRPNQDLQERLARCEQLLKQYADGSVPSPAAMTHSPATNGSMQDAYPATPTNIDGQTKWKPAGKMVKEEGGVRFMDSYLWANIHDELQAMREIVDTDDPEEASVMGSEDLSPDYNIDLLIPSDASNRSIEDHQPDPVHIFRLWQLFVDRVNPLTKIIHVPSVQPFALEMATDVNKIPLNYQALMFSIFTMATVSLSETECLQMLGTTRDEALRRYTIGTKLALTKFNFLKNYDMVALQALLLYLLSLQNRYDRHAAWILSGMVVRIAQKMGYHRDGDYLGLNAFETEMRRRMWWQIILQDTKNALVSGLSHSLLPSSWDTKMPQNVNDADLFPGSVEPIQPREGPTEMAFCLIGYQIAKFLVNAESLHGHPGLEAAVMGDLEGQDPSNVPTLQEYRDLVETLEQNLLEVEARYIDPTAGNVHIAALSIRPMICSKMREMMIPMREQPEWQNGEIRDKKDNLFKIVLMNNEHSTDAYGIMDQTGFLWFMKYHFQVDVFTVMVKQLCQRPRGSLAARAWNMVEKIYHYHPELLDMSHKSNYIQAQTVLKAWKNREQAFREDGQVLETPNFIYRIRDVVMSESRNSEPSPQQPTTNAPPNTTQMTDLDPFLGNYLDVSTLNWDMWGTMIQPPQQQTQLPVSLYGNFSMGSM
;
A
#
# COMPACT_ATOMS: atom_id res chain seq x y z
N MET A 1 51.38 -9.44 -67.72
CA MET A 1 50.52 -10.54 -68.22
C MET A 1 49.68 -11.06 -67.05
N ALA A 2 48.68 -11.92 -67.31
CA ALA A 2 47.81 -12.53 -66.29
C ALA A 2 48.55 -13.68 -65.54
N SER A 3 47.99 -14.45 -64.58
CA SER A 3 46.59 -14.72 -64.18
C SER A 3 46.52 -15.18 -62.71
N GLY A 4 45.33 -15.30 -62.11
CA GLY A 4 45.19 -15.87 -60.75
C GLY A 4 43.78 -15.98 -60.17
N SER A 5 42.80 -16.48 -60.95
CA SER A 5 41.40 -16.63 -60.51
C SER A 5 41.14 -18.00 -59.83
N GLY A 6 40.36 -18.00 -58.73
CA GLY A 6 40.05 -19.20 -57.93
C GLY A 6 38.89 -20.06 -58.44
N SER A 7 38.31 -20.88 -57.55
CA SER A 7 37.22 -21.82 -57.84
C SER A 7 36.24 -21.92 -56.67
N GLY A 8 34.95 -22.13 -56.94
CA GLY A 8 33.91 -22.27 -55.91
C GLY A 8 32.75 -23.15 -56.40
N HIS A 9 32.12 -23.89 -55.47
CA HIS A 9 31.02 -24.80 -55.77
C HIS A 9 29.64 -24.11 -55.76
N VAL A 10 28.69 -24.72 -56.47
CA VAL A 10 27.32 -24.22 -56.68
C VAL A 10 26.31 -25.10 -55.95
N HIS A 11 25.31 -24.49 -55.30
CA HIS A 11 24.15 -25.19 -54.73
C HIS A 11 22.89 -25.06 -55.61
N SER A 12 22.00 -26.05 -55.52
CA SER A 12 20.79 -26.18 -56.34
C SER A 12 19.55 -25.53 -55.71
N HIS A 13 18.71 -24.89 -56.53
CA HIS A 13 17.45 -24.26 -56.09
C HIS A 13 16.25 -25.22 -56.13
N LYS A 14 15.41 -25.18 -55.09
CA LYS A 14 14.11 -25.87 -55.05
C LYS A 14 13.02 -25.01 -55.71
N SER A 15 12.08 -25.64 -56.41
CA SER A 15 10.98 -24.98 -57.11
C SER A 15 9.87 -24.47 -56.17
N PRO A 16 9.14 -23.39 -56.53
CA PRO A 16 8.14 -22.76 -55.65
C PRO A 16 6.83 -23.57 -55.56
N ARG A 17 6.21 -23.56 -54.38
CA ARG A 17 4.90 -24.20 -54.13
C ARG A 17 3.75 -23.36 -54.72
N VAL A 18 3.03 -23.90 -55.71
CA VAL A 18 1.83 -23.26 -56.28
C VAL A 18 0.64 -23.35 -55.30
N LEU A 19 0.01 -22.19 -55.04
CA LEU A 19 -1.16 -22.04 -54.17
C LEU A 19 -2.48 -22.32 -54.91
N ALA A 20 -3.59 -22.42 -54.16
CA ALA A 20 -4.93 -22.46 -54.75
C ALA A 20 -5.34 -21.05 -55.26
N CYS A 21 -6.26 -20.98 -56.23
CA CYS A 21 -6.78 -19.70 -56.73
C CYS A 21 -7.74 -19.02 -55.74
N VAL A 22 -7.88 -17.69 -55.86
CA VAL A 22 -8.65 -16.84 -54.93
C VAL A 22 -10.09 -17.33 -54.77
N LEU A 23 -10.75 -17.66 -55.89
CA LEU A 23 -12.15 -18.07 -55.90
C LEU A 23 -12.39 -19.44 -55.24
N CYS A 24 -11.45 -20.39 -55.38
CA CYS A 24 -11.52 -21.66 -54.66
C CYS A 24 -11.26 -21.50 -53.16
N GLN A 25 -10.33 -20.62 -52.77
CA GLN A 25 -10.09 -20.28 -51.36
C GLN A 25 -11.33 -19.63 -50.72
N HIS A 26 -11.92 -18.63 -51.37
CA HIS A 26 -13.12 -17.94 -50.85
C HIS A 26 -14.33 -18.88 -50.74
N ARG A 27 -14.52 -19.80 -51.70
CA ARG A 27 -15.57 -20.84 -51.63
C ARG A 27 -15.20 -22.04 -50.76
N LYS A 28 -14.00 -22.08 -50.15
CA LYS A 28 -13.45 -23.19 -49.36
C LYS A 28 -13.49 -24.56 -50.06
N ILE A 29 -13.34 -24.58 -51.39
CA ILE A 29 -13.36 -25.81 -52.22
C ILE A 29 -11.96 -26.20 -52.69
N LYS A 30 -11.76 -27.51 -52.93
CA LYS A 30 -10.48 -28.06 -53.41
C LYS A 30 -10.17 -27.55 -54.83
N CYS A 31 -9.05 -26.84 -54.97
CA CYS A 31 -8.53 -26.37 -56.25
C CYS A 31 -7.55 -27.40 -56.86
N ASP A 32 -7.68 -27.64 -58.16
CA ASP A 32 -6.78 -28.44 -59.01
C ASP A 32 -5.48 -27.72 -59.39
N ARG A 33 -5.36 -26.42 -59.05
CA ARG A 33 -4.16 -25.56 -59.18
C ARG A 33 -3.61 -25.32 -60.60
N ASN A 34 -4.25 -25.88 -61.61
CA ASN A 34 -4.08 -25.43 -63.00
C ASN A 34 -4.60 -24.00 -63.19
N THR A 35 -4.13 -23.30 -64.23
CA THR A 35 -4.52 -21.93 -64.54
C THR A 35 -4.97 -21.81 -66.00
N PRO A 36 -6.28 -21.62 -66.30
CA PRO A 36 -7.40 -21.57 -65.37
C PRO A 36 -7.73 -22.93 -64.73
N CYS A 37 -8.27 -22.92 -63.51
CA CYS A 37 -8.61 -24.13 -62.77
C CYS A 37 -10.01 -24.65 -63.13
N SER A 38 -10.22 -25.96 -63.01
CA SER A 38 -11.44 -26.66 -63.43
C SER A 38 -12.73 -26.08 -62.83
N ASN A 39 -12.69 -25.63 -61.58
CA ASN A 39 -13.84 -25.04 -60.91
C ASN A 39 -14.16 -23.62 -61.41
N CYS A 40 -13.15 -22.84 -61.79
CA CYS A 40 -13.36 -21.51 -62.37
C CYS A 40 -13.89 -21.59 -63.81
N ILE A 41 -13.42 -22.58 -64.59
CA ILE A 41 -13.96 -22.88 -65.93
C ILE A 41 -15.45 -23.25 -65.83
N LYS A 42 -15.80 -24.19 -64.93
CA LYS A 42 -17.21 -24.59 -64.71
C LYS A 42 -18.11 -23.47 -64.18
N ALA A 43 -17.55 -22.50 -63.46
CA ALA A 43 -18.26 -21.31 -62.98
C ALA A 43 -18.20 -20.12 -63.98
N ASN A 44 -17.59 -20.30 -65.15
CA ASN A 44 -17.39 -19.28 -66.20
C ASN A 44 -16.82 -17.95 -65.70
N VAL A 45 -15.77 -18.01 -64.86
CA VAL A 45 -15.15 -16.84 -64.22
C VAL A 45 -13.62 -16.89 -64.30
N THR A 46 -13.00 -15.73 -64.48
CA THR A 46 -11.54 -15.58 -64.64
C THR A 46 -10.78 -16.11 -63.43
N CYS A 47 -9.87 -17.06 -63.64
CA CYS A 47 -9.17 -17.75 -62.58
C CYS A 47 -7.88 -17.02 -62.13
N THR A 48 -8.01 -16.08 -61.19
CA THR A 48 -6.86 -15.39 -60.59
C THR A 48 -6.09 -16.29 -59.59
N PRO A 49 -4.77 -16.53 -59.79
CA PRO A 49 -3.94 -17.21 -58.79
C PRO A 49 -3.77 -16.35 -57.54
N SER A 50 -3.80 -16.95 -56.35
CA SER A 50 -3.50 -16.23 -55.11
C SER A 50 -2.00 -16.02 -54.96
N THR A 51 -1.57 -14.77 -54.84
CA THR A 51 -0.20 -14.41 -54.48
C THR A 51 0.06 -14.65 -52.99
N PRO A 52 1.30 -14.97 -52.57
CA PRO A 52 1.67 -14.98 -51.15
C PRO A 52 1.50 -13.59 -50.53
N ALA A 53 1.08 -13.54 -49.25
CA ALA A 53 1.05 -12.29 -48.51
C ALA A 53 2.46 -11.69 -48.41
N PRO A 54 2.64 -10.35 -48.55
CA PRO A 54 3.95 -9.73 -48.52
C PRO A 54 4.62 -9.90 -47.16
N ALA A 55 5.91 -10.22 -47.15
CA ALA A 55 6.68 -10.40 -45.93
C ALA A 55 6.65 -9.13 -45.07
N ARG A 56 6.09 -9.24 -43.86
CA ARG A 56 5.89 -8.12 -42.92
C ARG A 56 7.25 -7.62 -42.42
N LYS A 57 7.81 -6.60 -43.08
CA LYS A 57 9.10 -5.99 -42.70
C LYS A 57 9.08 -5.62 -41.21
N ARG A 58 9.95 -6.23 -40.40
CA ARG A 58 10.27 -5.77 -39.04
C ARG A 58 10.71 -4.30 -39.14
N ARG A 59 9.94 -3.37 -38.58
CA ARG A 59 10.42 -2.00 -38.36
C ARG A 59 11.58 -2.09 -37.38
N ARG A 60 12.69 -1.40 -37.66
CA ARG A 60 13.75 -1.21 -36.67
C ARG A 60 13.26 -0.21 -35.62
N PRO A 61 13.58 -0.39 -34.32
CA PRO A 61 13.35 0.64 -33.33
C PRO A 61 14.04 1.97 -33.70
N ASN A 62 13.60 3.06 -33.07
CA ASN A 62 14.29 4.35 -33.01
C ASN A 62 14.41 5.18 -34.30
N GLN A 63 13.83 4.77 -35.44
CA GLN A 63 13.87 5.60 -36.66
C GLN A 63 13.09 6.94 -36.50
N ASP A 64 11.89 6.92 -35.90
CA ASP A 64 11.13 8.15 -35.57
C ASP A 64 11.90 9.07 -34.62
N LEU A 65 12.57 8.49 -33.62
CA LEU A 65 13.43 9.21 -32.69
C LEU A 65 14.62 9.87 -33.41
N GLN A 66 15.28 9.17 -34.32
CA GLN A 66 16.39 9.72 -35.11
C GLN A 66 15.94 10.85 -36.06
N GLU A 67 14.80 10.69 -36.74
CA GLU A 67 14.24 11.74 -37.61
C GLU A 67 13.79 12.98 -36.80
N ARG A 68 13.37 12.81 -35.54
CA ARG A 68 13.00 13.90 -34.64
C ARG A 68 14.23 14.57 -34.00
N LEU A 69 15.26 13.80 -33.63
CA LEU A 69 16.56 14.32 -33.18
C LEU A 69 17.20 15.19 -34.26
N ALA A 70 17.33 14.68 -35.48
CA ALA A 70 17.88 15.42 -36.62
C ALA A 70 17.09 16.73 -36.89
N ARG A 71 15.75 16.70 -36.76
CA ARG A 71 14.92 17.91 -36.91
C ARG A 71 15.14 18.92 -35.77
N CYS A 72 15.33 18.45 -34.53
CA CYS A 72 15.65 19.31 -33.40
C CYS A 72 17.05 19.92 -33.52
N GLU A 73 18.07 19.14 -33.92
CA GLU A 73 19.42 19.65 -34.20
C GLU A 73 19.42 20.68 -35.34
N GLN A 74 18.62 20.46 -36.39
CA GLN A 74 18.51 21.41 -37.50
C GLN A 74 17.83 22.72 -37.09
N LEU A 75 16.79 22.65 -36.25
CA LEU A 75 16.17 23.84 -35.64
C LEU A 75 17.14 24.56 -34.69
N LEU A 76 17.87 23.83 -33.83
CA LEU A 76 18.85 24.42 -32.92
C LEU A 76 19.98 25.15 -33.67
N LYS A 77 20.43 24.62 -34.81
CA LYS A 77 21.37 25.34 -35.69
C LYS A 77 20.77 26.62 -36.28
N GLN A 78 19.51 26.59 -36.73
CA GLN A 78 18.82 27.78 -37.23
C GLN A 78 18.63 28.86 -36.14
N TYR A 79 18.44 28.48 -34.88
CA TYR A 79 18.43 29.42 -33.76
C TYR A 79 19.83 29.91 -33.35
N ALA A 80 20.87 29.08 -33.47
CA ALA A 80 22.25 29.47 -33.20
C ALA A 80 22.81 30.47 -34.24
N ASP A 81 22.45 30.30 -35.52
CA ASP A 81 22.89 31.16 -36.62
C ASP A 81 22.09 32.50 -36.73
N GLY A 82 21.20 32.77 -35.77
CA GLY A 82 20.76 34.14 -35.45
C GLY A 82 19.82 34.86 -36.44
N SER A 83 19.19 34.15 -37.38
CA SER A 83 18.28 34.76 -38.37
C SER A 83 16.80 34.41 -38.13
N VAL A 84 15.98 35.41 -37.78
CA VAL A 84 14.53 35.25 -37.52
C VAL A 84 13.68 35.88 -38.64
N PRO A 85 12.91 35.09 -39.42
CA PRO A 85 11.86 35.60 -40.30
C PRO A 85 10.52 35.66 -39.57
N SER A 86 9.89 36.84 -39.51
CA SER A 86 8.53 37.00 -38.99
C SER A 86 7.48 36.60 -40.05
N PRO A 87 6.46 35.79 -39.73
CA PRO A 87 5.42 35.42 -40.70
C PRO A 87 4.40 36.55 -40.90
N ALA A 88 4.53 37.28 -42.01
CA ALA A 88 3.47 38.15 -42.54
C ALA A 88 2.41 37.33 -43.32
N ALA A 89 1.24 37.93 -43.60
CA ALA A 89 0.03 37.22 -43.98
C ALA A 89 -0.28 37.17 -45.50
N MET A 90 -1.43 36.53 -45.83
CA MET A 90 -2.12 36.46 -47.15
C MET A 90 -1.50 35.48 -48.17
N THR A 91 -2.21 34.88 -49.17
CA THR A 91 -3.54 35.12 -49.76
C THR A 91 -4.21 33.82 -50.31
N HIS A 92 -5.56 33.76 -50.26
CA HIS A 92 -6.57 33.05 -51.08
C HIS A 92 -6.28 31.78 -51.98
N SER A 93 -7.02 30.69 -51.70
CA SER A 93 -8.19 30.09 -52.43
C SER A 93 -8.23 29.96 -53.99
N PRO A 94 -9.17 29.18 -54.62
CA PRO A 94 -10.07 28.08 -54.18
C PRO A 94 -10.13 26.82 -55.13
N ALA A 95 -10.83 25.73 -54.73
CA ALA A 95 -11.33 24.68 -55.68
C ALA A 95 -12.54 23.83 -55.16
N THR A 96 -13.76 24.33 -55.37
CA THR A 96 -15.06 23.64 -55.63
C THR A 96 -15.41 22.20 -55.13
N ASN A 97 -16.47 22.15 -54.32
CA ASN A 97 -17.70 21.32 -54.42
C ASN A 97 -17.69 19.77 -54.31
N GLY A 98 -18.43 19.29 -53.30
CA GLY A 98 -19.07 17.96 -53.22
C GLY A 98 -19.92 17.87 -51.94
N SER A 99 -21.21 17.50 -52.04
CA SER A 99 -22.17 17.62 -50.92
C SER A 99 -22.47 16.30 -50.21
N MET A 100 -22.67 16.35 -48.88
CA MET A 100 -24.00 16.27 -48.25
C MET A 100 -23.91 16.59 -46.74
N GLN A 101 -25.06 16.77 -46.10
CA GLN A 101 -25.19 17.24 -44.72
C GLN A 101 -25.56 16.07 -43.79
N ASP A 102 -24.94 16.02 -42.61
CA ASP A 102 -25.52 15.40 -41.42
C ASP A 102 -25.23 16.31 -40.22
N ALA A 103 -26.25 16.58 -39.41
CA ALA A 103 -26.20 17.63 -38.40
C ALA A 103 -25.97 17.06 -36.99
N TYR A 104 -24.81 17.39 -36.41
CA TYR A 104 -24.55 17.22 -34.97
C TYR A 104 -24.56 18.59 -34.29
N PRO A 105 -25.20 18.74 -33.11
CA PRO A 105 -25.28 20.02 -32.41
C PRO A 105 -23.89 20.51 -31.97
N ALA A 106 -23.73 21.83 -31.96
CA ALA A 106 -22.42 22.47 -31.81
C ALA A 106 -21.74 22.19 -30.47
N THR A 107 -20.42 21.98 -30.52
CA THR A 107 -19.53 22.08 -29.35
C THR A 107 -19.76 23.43 -28.66
N PRO A 108 -19.92 23.50 -27.33
CA PRO A 108 -20.00 24.77 -26.61
C PRO A 108 -18.75 25.61 -26.89
N THR A 109 -18.95 26.82 -27.40
CA THR A 109 -17.84 27.75 -27.64
C THR A 109 -17.16 28.08 -26.33
N ASN A 110 -15.82 27.99 -26.26
CA ASN A 110 -15.07 28.46 -25.09
C ASN A 110 -15.43 29.93 -24.82
N ILE A 111 -16.00 30.19 -23.64
CA ILE A 111 -16.11 31.54 -23.10
C ILE A 111 -14.71 31.92 -22.61
N ASP A 112 -14.22 33.09 -23.02
CA ASP A 112 -12.88 33.56 -22.68
C ASP A 112 -12.80 33.92 -21.19
N GLY A 113 -12.44 32.93 -20.39
CA GLY A 113 -12.27 33.01 -18.95
C GLY A 113 -11.07 32.16 -18.55
N GLN A 114 -9.86 32.67 -18.77
CA GLN A 114 -8.61 32.00 -18.41
C GLN A 114 -8.41 31.92 -16.89
N THR A 115 -9.20 31.05 -16.25
CA THR A 115 -8.74 30.30 -15.09
C THR A 115 -7.52 29.50 -15.54
N LYS A 116 -6.33 30.08 -15.35
CA LYS A 116 -5.07 29.36 -15.54
C LYS A 116 -5.07 28.18 -14.58
N TRP A 117 -5.39 26.99 -15.08
CA TRP A 117 -5.24 25.75 -14.36
C TRP A 117 -3.76 25.58 -14.01
N LYS A 118 -3.38 26.03 -12.80
CA LYS A 118 -2.10 25.70 -12.20
C LYS A 118 -2.18 24.21 -11.86
N PRO A 119 -1.24 23.37 -12.32
CA PRO A 119 -1.17 22.00 -11.85
C PRO A 119 -0.78 22.03 -10.37
N ALA A 120 -1.75 21.80 -9.49
CA ALA A 120 -1.48 21.37 -8.13
C ALA A 120 -1.03 19.91 -8.22
N GLY A 121 0.23 19.65 -7.90
CA GLY A 121 0.80 18.30 -7.89
C GLY A 121 1.73 17.92 -9.05
N LYS A 122 2.35 16.76 -8.88
CA LYS A 122 3.41 16.19 -9.70
C LYS A 122 2.97 14.82 -10.25
N MET A 123 3.20 14.61 -11.55
CA MET A 123 3.16 13.25 -12.12
C MET A 123 4.51 12.58 -11.85
N VAL A 124 4.49 11.51 -11.07
CA VAL A 124 5.67 10.68 -10.74
C VAL A 124 5.69 9.45 -11.64
N LYS A 125 6.89 9.05 -12.07
CA LYS A 125 7.13 7.84 -12.84
C LYS A 125 7.96 6.90 -12.00
N GLU A 126 7.49 5.66 -11.85
CA GLU A 126 8.26 4.59 -11.24
C GLU A 126 8.32 3.42 -12.24
N GLU A 127 9.25 2.49 -12.04
CA GLU A 127 9.19 1.23 -12.78
C GLU A 127 7.87 0.54 -12.43
N GLY A 128 7.11 0.14 -13.45
CA GLY A 128 5.71 -0.32 -13.31
C GLY A 128 4.65 0.67 -13.80
N GLY A 129 4.82 1.99 -13.65
CA GLY A 129 3.75 2.92 -14.02
C GLY A 129 3.98 4.43 -13.84
N VAL A 130 2.86 5.18 -13.85
CA VAL A 130 2.83 6.63 -13.62
C VAL A 130 1.75 6.94 -12.60
N ARG A 131 2.13 7.68 -11.55
CA ARG A 131 1.31 8.03 -10.39
C ARG A 131 1.15 9.55 -10.31
N PHE A 132 0.17 10.02 -9.55
CA PHE A 132 -0.08 11.44 -9.29
C PHE A 132 -0.04 11.69 -7.78
N MET A 133 0.60 12.77 -7.36
CA MET A 133 0.62 13.25 -5.98
C MET A 133 0.46 14.77 -5.99
N ASP A 134 -0.49 15.31 -5.22
CA ASP A 134 -0.68 16.76 -5.04
C ASP A 134 -0.12 17.28 -3.71
N SER A 135 0.19 16.40 -2.75
CA SER A 135 0.88 16.76 -1.51
C SER A 135 2.32 17.20 -1.82
N TYR A 136 2.65 18.42 -1.40
CA TYR A 136 3.98 19.02 -1.48
C TYR A 136 4.93 18.33 -0.50
N LEU A 137 4.45 17.93 0.67
CA LEU A 137 5.25 17.18 1.64
C LEU A 137 5.68 15.82 1.07
N TRP A 138 4.73 15.06 0.51
CA TRP A 138 5.05 13.76 -0.11
C TRP A 138 5.82 13.87 -1.41
N ALA A 139 5.62 14.92 -2.22
CA ALA A 139 6.47 15.18 -3.39
C ALA A 139 7.93 15.40 -2.98
N ASN A 140 8.19 16.19 -1.92
CA ASN A 140 9.55 16.40 -1.41
C ASN A 140 10.16 15.14 -0.77
N ILE A 141 9.37 14.35 -0.05
CA ILE A 141 9.78 13.04 0.49
C ILE A 141 10.14 12.07 -0.65
N HIS A 142 9.30 11.99 -1.69
CA HIS A 142 9.55 11.14 -2.85
C HIS A 142 10.81 11.58 -3.61
N ASP A 143 11.02 12.88 -3.80
CA ASP A 143 12.20 13.39 -4.50
C ASP A 143 13.50 13.14 -3.72
N GLU A 144 13.44 13.17 -2.38
CA GLU A 144 14.55 12.69 -1.55
C GLU A 144 14.77 11.18 -1.66
N LEU A 145 13.72 10.35 -1.77
CA LEU A 145 13.82 8.89 -1.97
C LEU A 145 14.32 8.52 -3.38
N GLN A 146 13.91 9.25 -4.43
CA GLN A 146 14.44 9.07 -5.78
C GLN A 146 15.94 9.43 -5.82
N ALA A 147 16.32 10.55 -5.18
CA ALA A 147 17.72 10.92 -4.97
C ALA A 147 18.46 10.04 -3.93
N MET A 148 17.92 8.85 -3.59
CA MET A 148 18.68 7.74 -3.00
C MET A 148 19.07 6.72 -4.06
N ARG A 149 18.11 6.29 -4.90
CA ARG A 149 18.34 5.36 -6.02
C ARG A 149 19.50 5.83 -6.89
N GLU A 150 19.41 7.06 -7.40
CA GLU A 150 20.43 7.68 -8.27
C GLU A 150 21.85 7.80 -7.64
N ILE A 151 22.00 7.50 -6.33
CA ILE A 151 23.29 7.41 -5.63
C ILE A 151 23.68 5.93 -5.39
N VAL A 152 22.74 5.10 -4.93
CA VAL A 152 22.97 3.65 -4.73
C VAL A 152 23.32 2.95 -6.05
N ASP A 153 22.67 3.33 -7.14
CA ASP A 153 22.95 2.91 -8.52
C ASP A 153 24.41 3.15 -8.96
N THR A 154 25.18 3.97 -8.22
CA THR A 154 26.59 4.28 -8.48
C THR A 154 27.58 3.63 -7.51
N ASP A 155 27.11 3.12 -6.36
CA ASP A 155 27.93 2.40 -5.38
C ASP A 155 27.96 0.88 -5.70
N ASP A 156 26.81 0.23 -6.01
CA ASP A 156 26.74 -1.17 -6.49
C ASP A 156 25.46 -1.46 -7.31
N PRO A 157 25.55 -1.98 -8.56
CA PRO A 157 24.38 -2.26 -9.40
C PRO A 157 23.48 -3.42 -8.93
N GLU A 158 23.87 -4.25 -7.96
CA GLU A 158 22.95 -5.25 -7.37
C GLU A 158 22.10 -4.68 -6.20
N GLU A 159 22.51 -3.57 -5.57
CA GLU A 159 21.67 -2.83 -4.60
C GLU A 159 20.66 -1.88 -5.28
N ALA A 160 20.84 -1.59 -6.57
CA ALA A 160 20.11 -0.59 -7.35
C ALA A 160 18.59 -0.82 -7.47
N SER A 161 18.14 -2.04 -7.80
CA SER A 161 16.73 -2.28 -8.23
C SER A 161 15.67 -2.09 -7.14
N VAL A 162 16.11 -1.94 -5.88
CA VAL A 162 15.35 -2.39 -4.71
C VAL A 162 14.55 -1.28 -4.03
N MET A 163 14.93 -0.02 -4.27
CA MET A 163 14.30 1.14 -3.63
C MET A 163 13.02 1.62 -4.34
N GLY A 164 12.43 0.78 -5.20
CA GLY A 164 11.08 0.99 -5.71
C GLY A 164 10.06 0.87 -4.59
N SER A 165 9.06 1.76 -4.57
CA SER A 165 7.95 1.63 -3.60
C SER A 165 7.07 0.39 -3.86
N GLU A 166 7.22 -0.25 -5.03
CA GLU A 166 6.59 -1.52 -5.37
C GLU A 166 7.35 -2.74 -4.79
N ASP A 167 8.70 -2.67 -4.69
CA ASP A 167 9.56 -3.72 -4.08
C ASP A 167 9.44 -3.79 -2.54
N LEU A 168 8.87 -2.76 -1.90
CA LEU A 168 8.64 -2.71 -0.45
C LEU A 168 7.49 -3.61 0.04
N SER A 169 6.73 -4.23 -0.88
CA SER A 169 5.76 -5.28 -0.61
C SER A 169 6.18 -6.55 -1.35
N PRO A 170 6.21 -7.74 -0.71
CA PRO A 170 6.34 -8.99 -1.45
C PRO A 170 5.15 -9.17 -2.44
N ASP A 171 5.31 -10.05 -3.43
CA ASP A 171 4.40 -10.32 -4.58
C ASP A 171 2.91 -10.64 -4.26
N TYR A 172 2.50 -10.62 -3.00
CA TYR A 172 1.13 -10.85 -2.55
C TYR A 172 0.07 -9.87 -3.10
N ASN A 173 0.48 -8.82 -3.82
CA ASN A 173 -0.42 -7.81 -4.40
C ASN A 173 -1.36 -8.38 -5.50
N ILE A 174 -0.99 -9.49 -6.14
CA ILE A 174 -1.77 -10.11 -7.24
C ILE A 174 -3.19 -10.53 -6.77
N ASP A 175 -3.31 -11.03 -5.54
CA ASP A 175 -4.53 -11.64 -4.98
C ASP A 175 -5.17 -10.77 -3.87
N LEU A 176 -5.09 -9.43 -3.94
CA LEU A 176 -5.53 -8.53 -2.85
C LEU A 176 -7.04 -8.59 -2.50
N LEU A 177 -7.91 -8.98 -3.45
CA LEU A 177 -9.36 -9.12 -3.21
C LEU A 177 -9.88 -10.54 -3.46
N ILE A 178 -9.45 -11.15 -4.55
CA ILE A 178 -9.91 -12.46 -5.03
C ILE A 178 -8.71 -13.39 -5.03
N PRO A 179 -8.70 -14.48 -4.26
CA PRO A 179 -7.67 -15.51 -4.37
C PRO A 179 -7.77 -16.20 -5.73
N SER A 180 -6.65 -16.36 -6.45
CA SER A 180 -6.61 -17.02 -7.75
C SER A 180 -7.14 -18.47 -7.72
N ASP A 181 -7.00 -19.15 -6.58
CA ASP A 181 -7.52 -20.50 -6.32
C ASP A 181 -8.88 -20.54 -5.58
N ALA A 182 -9.65 -19.45 -5.54
CA ALA A 182 -10.83 -19.33 -4.66
C ALA A 182 -11.92 -20.41 -4.87
N SER A 183 -11.95 -21.08 -6.03
CA SER A 183 -12.86 -22.20 -6.31
C SER A 183 -12.44 -23.51 -5.63
N ASN A 184 -11.16 -23.69 -5.32
CA ASN A 184 -10.58 -24.98 -4.94
C ASN A 184 -10.23 -25.07 -3.45
N ARG A 185 -10.23 -23.94 -2.71
CA ARG A 185 -9.88 -23.90 -1.28
C ARG A 185 -11.12 -23.89 -0.39
N SER A 186 -11.10 -24.70 0.67
CA SER A 186 -12.13 -24.70 1.72
C SER A 186 -11.90 -23.51 2.68
N ILE A 187 -12.95 -23.08 3.36
CA ILE A 187 -12.85 -22.06 4.43
C ILE A 187 -12.46 -22.75 5.74
N GLU A 188 -12.98 -23.96 5.94
CA GLU A 188 -12.68 -24.90 7.01
C GLU A 188 -11.17 -25.18 7.13
N ASP A 189 -10.45 -25.31 6.01
CA ASP A 189 -8.97 -25.43 5.94
C ASP A 189 -8.21 -24.32 6.71
N HIS A 190 -8.84 -23.16 6.88
CA HIS A 190 -8.23 -21.96 7.47
C HIS A 190 -8.70 -21.69 8.91
N GLN A 191 -9.67 -22.46 9.41
CA GLN A 191 -10.28 -22.28 10.73
C GLN A 191 -9.23 -22.46 11.85
N PRO A 192 -9.16 -21.58 12.87
CA PRO A 192 -8.34 -21.82 14.06
C PRO A 192 -8.94 -22.92 14.95
N ASP A 193 -8.12 -23.56 15.77
CA ASP A 193 -8.61 -24.47 16.82
C ASP A 193 -9.62 -23.77 17.74
N PRO A 194 -10.60 -24.47 18.34
CA PRO A 194 -11.61 -23.86 19.20
C PRO A 194 -11.04 -22.99 20.33
N VAL A 195 -9.92 -23.39 20.93
CA VAL A 195 -9.20 -22.61 21.97
C VAL A 195 -8.59 -21.33 21.39
N HIS A 196 -8.07 -21.38 20.15
CA HIS A 196 -7.52 -20.23 19.46
C HIS A 196 -8.61 -19.26 19.01
N ILE A 197 -9.78 -19.74 18.58
CA ILE A 197 -10.96 -18.89 18.30
C ILE A 197 -11.33 -18.03 19.51
N PHE A 198 -11.43 -18.61 20.71
CA PHE A 198 -11.76 -17.82 21.92
C PHE A 198 -10.66 -16.83 22.31
N ARG A 199 -9.37 -17.21 22.18
CA ARG A 199 -8.24 -16.29 22.41
C ARG A 199 -8.25 -15.11 21.44
N LEU A 200 -8.44 -15.36 20.15
CA LEU A 200 -8.45 -14.34 19.10
C LEU A 200 -9.67 -13.41 19.22
N TRP A 201 -10.84 -13.95 19.57
CA TRP A 201 -12.03 -13.15 19.89
C TRP A 201 -11.78 -12.21 21.08
N GLN A 202 -11.24 -12.73 22.19
CA GLN A 202 -10.97 -11.93 23.38
C GLN A 202 -9.91 -10.85 23.10
N LEU A 203 -8.81 -11.20 22.42
CA LEU A 203 -7.79 -10.24 21.97
C LEU A 203 -8.38 -9.13 21.09
N PHE A 204 -9.33 -9.44 20.20
CA PHE A 204 -10.02 -8.42 19.41
C PHE A 204 -10.86 -7.50 20.29
N VAL A 205 -11.65 -8.04 21.21
CA VAL A 205 -12.50 -7.27 22.12
C VAL A 205 -11.66 -6.34 23.02
N ASP A 206 -10.51 -6.81 23.50
CA ASP A 206 -9.66 -6.06 24.42
C ASP A 206 -8.72 -5.05 23.73
N ARG A 207 -8.13 -5.42 22.57
CA ARG A 207 -7.10 -4.60 21.89
C ARG A 207 -7.58 -3.83 20.67
N VAL A 208 -8.58 -4.32 19.93
CA VAL A 208 -8.94 -3.77 18.61
C VAL A 208 -10.29 -3.06 18.60
N ASN A 209 -11.31 -3.67 19.18
CA ASN A 209 -12.65 -3.10 19.26
C ASN A 209 -12.70 -1.72 19.94
N PRO A 210 -11.97 -1.43 21.04
CA PRO A 210 -12.07 -0.15 21.74
C PRO A 210 -11.54 1.04 20.93
N LEU A 211 -10.76 0.79 19.87
CA LEU A 211 -10.20 1.81 18.99
C LEU A 211 -10.93 1.92 17.64
N THR A 212 -11.92 1.06 17.38
CA THR A 212 -12.60 0.95 16.07
C THR A 212 -14.13 0.94 16.16
N LYS A 213 -14.72 0.25 17.14
CA LYS A 213 -16.16 0.21 17.48
C LYS A 213 -17.16 -0.02 16.33
N ILE A 214 -16.71 -0.59 15.21
CA ILE A 214 -17.56 -0.86 14.05
C ILE A 214 -18.42 -2.12 14.15
N ILE A 215 -18.14 -3.03 15.08
CA ILE A 215 -19.02 -4.16 15.41
C ILE A 215 -19.83 -3.88 16.68
N HIS A 216 -20.89 -4.66 16.87
CA HIS A 216 -21.64 -4.70 18.12
C HIS A 216 -21.31 -6.00 18.87
N VAL A 217 -20.50 -5.93 19.93
CA VAL A 217 -19.90 -7.11 20.58
C VAL A 217 -20.95 -8.15 21.02
N PRO A 218 -22.05 -7.80 21.72
CA PRO A 218 -23.09 -8.75 22.13
C PRO A 218 -23.78 -9.48 20.96
N SER A 219 -23.86 -8.87 19.77
CA SER A 219 -24.45 -9.51 18.59
C SER A 219 -23.49 -10.43 17.83
N VAL A 220 -22.17 -10.21 17.93
CA VAL A 220 -21.17 -11.02 17.23
C VAL A 220 -20.66 -12.19 18.09
N GLN A 221 -20.65 -12.04 19.42
CA GLN A 221 -20.18 -13.07 20.36
C GLN A 221 -20.82 -14.48 20.17
N PRO A 222 -22.13 -14.64 19.86
CA PRO A 222 -22.70 -15.95 19.58
C PRO A 222 -22.06 -16.67 18.39
N PHE A 223 -21.66 -15.93 17.35
CA PHE A 223 -21.01 -16.51 16.16
C PHE A 223 -19.57 -16.97 16.44
N ALA A 224 -18.86 -16.32 17.37
CA ALA A 224 -17.57 -16.81 17.85
C ALA A 224 -17.69 -18.16 18.59
N LEU A 225 -18.75 -18.32 19.40
CA LEU A 225 -19.09 -19.58 20.08
C LEU A 225 -19.50 -20.67 19.07
N GLU A 226 -20.32 -20.36 18.08
CA GLU A 226 -20.79 -21.35 17.10
C GLU A 226 -19.68 -21.79 16.13
N MET A 227 -18.85 -20.85 15.66
CA MET A 227 -17.69 -21.13 14.81
C MET A 227 -16.67 -22.04 15.51
N ALA A 228 -16.52 -21.91 16.83
CA ALA A 228 -15.69 -22.83 17.63
C ALA A 228 -16.23 -24.28 17.66
N THR A 229 -17.44 -24.53 17.14
CA THR A 229 -17.96 -25.89 16.92
C THR A 229 -17.88 -26.32 15.45
N ASP A 230 -18.18 -25.42 14.51
CA ASP A 230 -18.29 -25.69 13.06
C ASP A 230 -18.49 -24.37 12.30
N VAL A 231 -17.56 -23.99 11.43
CA VAL A 231 -17.69 -22.77 10.62
C VAL A 231 -18.83 -22.83 9.59
N ASN A 232 -19.27 -24.02 9.16
CA ASN A 232 -20.33 -24.15 8.15
C ASN A 232 -21.75 -23.87 8.69
N LYS A 233 -21.93 -23.78 10.01
CA LYS A 233 -23.21 -23.37 10.60
C LYS A 233 -23.42 -21.85 10.54
N ILE A 234 -22.34 -21.08 10.71
CA ILE A 234 -22.43 -19.61 10.68
C ILE A 234 -22.52 -19.09 9.22
N PRO A 235 -23.33 -18.07 8.92
CA PRO A 235 -23.47 -17.54 7.56
C PRO A 235 -22.17 -16.94 7.00
N LEU A 236 -21.99 -16.98 5.67
CA LEU A 236 -20.74 -16.57 4.98
C LEU A 236 -20.27 -15.13 5.29
N ASN A 237 -21.18 -14.19 5.55
CA ASN A 237 -20.84 -12.83 5.98
C ASN A 237 -20.27 -12.80 7.42
N TYR A 238 -20.83 -13.60 8.33
CA TYR A 238 -20.26 -13.80 9.67
C TYR A 238 -18.95 -14.60 9.63
N GLN A 239 -18.79 -15.57 8.72
CA GLN A 239 -17.48 -16.23 8.49
C GLN A 239 -16.42 -15.19 8.11
N ALA A 240 -16.73 -14.32 7.15
CA ALA A 240 -15.85 -13.22 6.75
C ALA A 240 -15.51 -12.29 7.92
N LEU A 241 -16.52 -11.91 8.73
CA LEU A 241 -16.29 -11.07 9.90
C LEU A 241 -15.37 -11.74 10.91
N MET A 242 -15.61 -13.00 11.26
CA MET A 242 -14.78 -13.74 12.22
C MET A 242 -13.33 -13.90 11.74
N PHE A 243 -13.09 -14.20 10.46
CA PHE A 243 -11.72 -14.25 9.94
C PHE A 243 -11.03 -12.87 9.89
N SER A 244 -11.78 -11.79 9.63
CA SER A 244 -11.22 -10.42 9.70
C SER A 244 -10.88 -10.01 11.14
N ILE A 245 -11.70 -10.44 12.11
CA ILE A 245 -11.48 -10.31 13.55
C ILE A 245 -10.21 -11.08 13.97
N PHE A 246 -10.05 -12.33 13.54
CA PHE A 246 -8.84 -13.13 13.81
C PHE A 246 -7.58 -12.51 13.18
N THR A 247 -7.70 -11.97 11.96
CA THR A 247 -6.62 -11.25 11.29
C THR A 247 -6.20 -10.03 12.11
N MET A 248 -7.16 -9.18 12.51
CA MET A 248 -6.88 -7.98 13.30
C MET A 248 -6.38 -8.29 14.73
N ALA A 249 -6.91 -9.33 15.38
CA ALA A 249 -6.38 -9.80 16.65
C ALA A 249 -4.90 -10.19 16.52
N THR A 250 -4.53 -10.89 15.44
CA THR A 250 -3.13 -11.27 15.16
C THR A 250 -2.25 -10.06 14.80
N VAL A 251 -2.80 -9.02 14.14
CA VAL A 251 -2.10 -7.73 13.95
C VAL A 251 -1.76 -7.08 15.30
N SER A 252 -2.61 -7.24 16.32
CA SER A 252 -2.41 -6.70 17.67
C SER A 252 -1.43 -7.48 18.57
N LEU A 253 -0.81 -8.55 18.04
CA LEU A 253 0.19 -9.36 18.75
C LEU A 253 1.62 -9.05 18.27
N SER A 254 2.57 -9.14 19.20
CA SER A 254 3.99 -9.37 18.89
C SER A 254 4.24 -10.81 18.42
N GLU A 255 5.38 -11.05 17.77
CA GLU A 255 5.80 -12.40 17.37
C GLU A 255 5.87 -13.36 18.58
N THR A 256 6.42 -12.87 19.69
CA THR A 256 6.56 -13.60 20.95
C THR A 256 5.21 -13.97 21.56
N GLU A 257 4.22 -13.08 21.55
CA GLU A 257 2.87 -13.42 22.03
C GLU A 257 2.17 -14.38 21.07
N CYS A 258 2.33 -14.22 19.76
CA CYS A 258 1.71 -15.10 18.78
C CYS A 258 2.20 -16.55 18.94
N LEU A 259 3.51 -16.76 19.05
CA LEU A 259 4.10 -18.07 19.30
C LEU A 259 3.61 -18.68 20.63
N GLN A 260 3.45 -17.88 21.69
CA GLN A 260 2.95 -18.34 22.99
C GLN A 260 1.43 -18.61 23.02
N MET A 261 0.63 -17.84 22.30
CA MET A 261 -0.84 -17.88 22.36
C MET A 261 -1.48 -18.75 21.28
N LEU A 262 -0.84 -18.92 20.12
CA LEU A 262 -1.34 -19.69 18.96
C LEU A 262 -0.45 -20.88 18.57
N GLY A 263 0.80 -20.93 19.04
CA GLY A 263 1.75 -21.99 18.67
C GLY A 263 2.32 -21.87 17.25
N THR A 264 2.06 -20.76 16.56
CA THR A 264 2.51 -20.47 15.19
C THR A 264 3.17 -19.09 15.12
N THR A 265 3.98 -18.85 14.09
CA THR A 265 4.48 -17.50 13.81
C THR A 265 3.35 -16.54 13.47
N ARG A 266 3.56 -15.25 13.70
CA ARG A 266 2.57 -14.19 13.43
C ARG A 266 2.20 -14.13 11.96
N ASP A 267 3.17 -14.26 11.08
CA ASP A 267 2.96 -14.21 9.64
C ASP A 267 2.19 -15.41 9.09
N GLU A 268 2.39 -16.62 9.63
CA GLU A 268 1.57 -17.78 9.25
C GLU A 268 0.11 -17.61 9.68
N ALA A 269 -0.12 -17.13 10.91
CA ALA A 269 -1.47 -16.83 11.41
C ALA A 269 -2.14 -15.72 10.58
N LEU A 270 -1.45 -14.59 10.34
CA LEU A 270 -1.93 -13.49 9.50
C LEU A 270 -2.26 -13.95 8.08
N ARG A 271 -1.37 -14.72 7.44
CA ARG A 271 -1.55 -15.30 6.10
C ARG A 271 -2.79 -16.18 6.07
N ARG A 272 -2.95 -17.09 7.03
CA ARG A 272 -4.09 -18.03 7.13
C ARG A 272 -5.42 -17.29 7.27
N TYR A 273 -5.53 -16.36 8.22
CA TYR A 273 -6.80 -15.67 8.49
C TYR A 273 -7.14 -14.63 7.42
N THR A 274 -6.14 -14.00 6.80
CA THR A 274 -6.33 -13.17 5.60
C THR A 274 -6.92 -13.98 4.44
N ILE A 275 -6.43 -15.20 4.18
CA ILE A 275 -6.99 -16.06 3.13
C ILE A 275 -8.42 -16.49 3.49
N GLY A 276 -8.70 -16.89 4.74
CA GLY A 276 -10.05 -17.21 5.20
C GLY A 276 -11.03 -16.05 4.98
N THR A 277 -10.62 -14.82 5.30
CA THR A 277 -11.41 -13.59 5.07
C THR A 277 -11.71 -13.38 3.59
N LYS A 278 -10.70 -13.46 2.72
CA LYS A 278 -10.84 -13.32 1.27
C LYS A 278 -11.77 -14.39 0.68
N LEU A 279 -11.61 -15.65 1.09
CA LEU A 279 -12.47 -16.76 0.62
C LEU A 279 -13.93 -16.56 1.03
N ALA A 280 -14.19 -16.18 2.28
CA ALA A 280 -15.54 -15.93 2.77
C ALA A 280 -16.21 -14.74 2.07
N LEU A 281 -15.52 -13.60 1.93
CA LEU A 281 -16.00 -12.43 1.16
C LEU A 281 -16.27 -12.78 -0.31
N THR A 282 -15.39 -13.56 -0.95
CA THR A 282 -15.54 -14.00 -2.34
C THR A 282 -16.73 -14.93 -2.51
N LYS A 283 -16.90 -15.94 -1.65
CA LYS A 283 -18.05 -16.87 -1.69
C LYS A 283 -19.36 -16.16 -1.32
N PHE A 284 -19.33 -15.14 -0.46
CA PHE A 284 -20.48 -14.26 -0.19
C PHE A 284 -20.84 -13.31 -1.35
N ASN A 285 -19.91 -13.05 -2.27
CA ASN A 285 -20.08 -12.09 -3.38
C ASN A 285 -20.44 -10.67 -2.90
N PHE A 286 -19.59 -10.12 -2.04
CA PHE A 286 -19.77 -8.79 -1.40
C PHE A 286 -19.97 -7.62 -2.38
N LEU A 287 -19.52 -7.73 -3.63
CA LEU A 287 -19.72 -6.73 -4.69
C LEU A 287 -21.18 -6.68 -5.20
N LYS A 288 -21.95 -7.76 -4.99
CA LYS A 288 -23.35 -7.89 -5.40
C LYS A 288 -24.31 -7.87 -4.20
N ASN A 289 -23.88 -8.43 -3.07
CA ASN A 289 -24.68 -8.61 -1.88
C ASN A 289 -24.35 -7.53 -0.84
N TYR A 290 -25.24 -6.53 -0.76
CA TYR A 290 -25.10 -5.36 0.09
C TYR A 290 -25.50 -5.67 1.54
N ASP A 291 -24.52 -6.01 2.39
CA ASP A 291 -24.73 -6.43 3.78
C ASP A 291 -23.80 -5.70 4.77
N MET A 292 -24.30 -5.40 5.98
CA MET A 292 -23.55 -4.68 7.02
C MET A 292 -22.39 -5.50 7.57
N VAL A 293 -22.58 -6.81 7.77
CA VAL A 293 -21.59 -7.71 8.37
C VAL A 293 -20.44 -7.98 7.39
N ALA A 294 -20.77 -8.15 6.10
CA ALA A 294 -19.77 -8.21 5.04
C ALA A 294 -19.00 -6.87 4.88
N LEU A 295 -19.64 -5.72 5.09
CA LEU A 295 -18.96 -4.42 5.05
C LEU A 295 -18.04 -4.20 6.28
N GLN A 296 -18.47 -4.61 7.48
CA GLN A 296 -17.63 -4.65 8.68
C GLN A 296 -16.39 -5.54 8.47
N ALA A 297 -16.60 -6.75 7.92
CA ALA A 297 -15.53 -7.69 7.61
C ALA A 297 -14.51 -7.13 6.61
N LEU A 298 -15.00 -6.49 5.55
CA LEU A 298 -14.17 -5.83 4.54
C LEU A 298 -13.40 -4.63 5.12
N LEU A 299 -14.00 -3.86 6.02
CA LEU A 299 -13.36 -2.71 6.66
C LEU A 299 -12.24 -3.13 7.63
N LEU A 300 -12.47 -4.14 8.48
CA LEU A 300 -11.44 -4.76 9.32
C LEU A 300 -10.34 -5.42 8.47
N TYR A 301 -10.70 -6.04 7.34
CA TYR A 301 -9.72 -6.59 6.40
C TYR A 301 -8.80 -5.49 5.85
N LEU A 302 -9.33 -4.39 5.32
CA LEU A 302 -8.50 -3.29 4.82
C LEU A 302 -7.66 -2.62 5.92
N LEU A 303 -8.16 -2.59 7.17
CA LEU A 303 -7.38 -2.11 8.32
C LEU A 303 -6.13 -2.97 8.56
N SER A 304 -6.22 -4.28 8.32
CA SER A 304 -5.12 -5.25 8.47
C SER A 304 -4.06 -5.24 7.36
N LEU A 305 -4.26 -4.45 6.29
CA LEU A 305 -3.33 -4.34 5.16
C LEU A 305 -2.24 -3.27 5.36
N GLN A 306 -2.50 -2.28 6.21
CA GLN A 306 -1.58 -1.17 6.46
C GLN A 306 -0.21 -1.68 6.90
N ASN A 307 0.85 -1.15 6.31
CA ASN A 307 2.25 -1.51 6.58
C ASN A 307 2.59 -3.00 6.32
N ARG A 308 1.74 -3.72 5.58
CA ARG A 308 1.94 -5.13 5.16
C ARG A 308 1.79 -5.36 3.65
N TYR A 309 1.22 -4.39 2.94
CA TYR A 309 0.93 -4.40 1.51
C TYR A 309 1.10 -2.96 0.96
N ASP A 310 1.05 -2.79 -0.36
CA ASP A 310 1.14 -1.45 -0.97
C ASP A 310 0.06 -0.48 -0.44
N ARG A 311 0.53 0.70 -0.02
CA ARG A 311 -0.28 1.81 0.50
C ARG A 311 -1.23 2.39 -0.56
N HIS A 312 -0.80 2.45 -1.81
CA HIS A 312 -1.61 3.01 -2.90
C HIS A 312 -2.77 2.07 -3.25
N ALA A 313 -2.52 0.76 -3.28
CA ALA A 313 -3.55 -0.27 -3.36
C ALA A 313 -4.52 -0.20 -2.17
N ALA A 314 -4.04 -0.04 -0.94
CA ALA A 314 -4.90 0.11 0.24
C ALA A 314 -5.88 1.30 0.11
N TRP A 315 -5.43 2.44 -0.43
CA TRP A 315 -6.31 3.57 -0.77
C TRP A 315 -7.31 3.27 -1.89
N ILE A 316 -6.88 2.61 -2.98
CA ILE A 316 -7.78 2.20 -4.07
C ILE A 316 -8.90 1.27 -3.56
N LEU A 317 -8.57 0.35 -2.65
CA LEU A 317 -9.54 -0.54 -2.00
C LEU A 317 -10.44 0.21 -1.00
N SER A 318 -9.91 1.21 -0.29
CA SER A 318 -10.70 2.11 0.56
C SER A 318 -11.78 2.84 -0.25
N GLY A 319 -11.42 3.36 -1.42
CA GLY A 319 -12.36 3.94 -2.37
C GLY A 319 -13.40 2.95 -2.93
N MET A 320 -13.17 1.64 -2.87
CA MET A 320 -14.21 0.63 -3.15
C MET A 320 -15.19 0.53 -1.97
N VAL A 321 -14.70 0.50 -0.73
CA VAL A 321 -15.52 0.49 0.49
C VAL A 321 -16.42 1.73 0.58
N VAL A 322 -15.88 2.93 0.31
CA VAL A 322 -16.66 4.18 0.24
C VAL A 322 -17.84 4.03 -0.73
N ARG A 323 -17.61 3.49 -1.93
CA ARG A 323 -18.66 3.32 -2.95
C ARG A 323 -19.72 2.28 -2.55
N ILE A 324 -19.32 1.19 -1.87
CA ILE A 324 -20.26 0.19 -1.33
C ILE A 324 -21.12 0.83 -0.21
N ALA A 325 -20.49 1.53 0.73
CA ALA A 325 -21.18 2.21 1.82
C ALA A 325 -22.14 3.31 1.31
N GLN A 326 -21.73 4.10 0.30
CA GLN A 326 -22.60 5.03 -0.40
C GLN A 326 -23.81 4.31 -1.02
N LYS A 327 -23.57 3.20 -1.73
CA LYS A 327 -24.63 2.40 -2.39
C LYS A 327 -25.61 1.79 -1.39
N MET A 328 -25.16 1.53 -0.17
CA MET A 328 -25.96 1.10 0.98
C MET A 328 -26.60 2.25 1.78
N GLY A 329 -26.35 3.51 1.41
CA GLY A 329 -26.95 4.68 2.05
C GLY A 329 -26.26 5.19 3.31
N TYR A 330 -25.04 4.73 3.67
CA TYR A 330 -24.35 5.12 4.91
C TYR A 330 -23.95 6.61 4.96
N HIS A 331 -23.91 7.28 3.81
CA HIS A 331 -23.72 8.72 3.67
C HIS A 331 -24.99 9.55 3.98
N ARG A 332 -26.08 8.88 4.35
CA ARG A 332 -27.33 9.50 4.84
C ARG A 332 -27.61 9.02 6.26
N ASP A 333 -28.05 9.93 7.11
CA ASP A 333 -28.37 9.61 8.50
C ASP A 333 -29.61 8.69 8.58
N GLY A 334 -29.53 7.66 9.42
CA GLY A 334 -30.60 6.67 9.53
C GLY A 334 -31.94 7.24 10.01
N ASP A 335 -31.92 8.37 10.73
CA ASP A 335 -33.13 9.10 11.13
C ASP A 335 -33.94 9.59 9.90
N TYR A 336 -33.26 10.03 8.83
CA TYR A 336 -33.91 10.48 7.59
C TYR A 336 -34.34 9.30 6.70
N LEU A 337 -33.75 8.13 6.89
CA LEU A 337 -34.10 6.89 6.19
C LEU A 337 -35.20 6.09 6.90
N GLY A 338 -35.64 6.51 8.10
CA GLY A 338 -36.65 5.80 8.90
C GLY A 338 -36.16 4.49 9.51
N LEU A 339 -34.85 4.38 9.78
CA LEU A 339 -34.25 3.19 10.37
C LEU A 339 -34.42 3.15 11.89
N ASN A 340 -34.32 1.94 12.47
CA ASN A 340 -34.33 1.75 13.91
C ASN A 340 -33.06 2.32 14.56
N ALA A 341 -33.13 2.73 15.83
CA ALA A 341 -32.05 3.47 16.49
C ALA A 341 -30.73 2.69 16.52
N PHE A 342 -30.79 1.36 16.74
CA PHE A 342 -29.63 0.47 16.69
C PHE A 342 -28.93 0.50 15.32
N GLU A 343 -29.68 0.30 14.23
CA GLU A 343 -29.12 0.30 12.88
C GLU A 343 -28.59 1.69 12.48
N THR A 344 -29.28 2.77 12.87
CA THR A 344 -28.82 4.14 12.68
C THR A 344 -27.47 4.37 13.35
N GLU A 345 -27.30 3.98 14.62
CA GLU A 345 -26.05 4.16 15.35
C GLU A 345 -24.90 3.33 14.76
N MET A 346 -25.16 2.05 14.42
CA MET A 346 -24.16 1.21 13.75
C MET A 346 -23.75 1.76 12.37
N ARG A 347 -24.69 2.36 11.63
CA ARG A 347 -24.39 3.06 10.36
C ARG A 347 -23.55 4.32 10.58
N ARG A 348 -23.81 5.12 11.62
CA ARG A 348 -22.97 6.27 11.99
C ARG A 348 -21.54 5.82 12.32
N ARG A 349 -21.37 4.83 13.20
CA ARG A 349 -20.06 4.26 13.58
C ARG A 349 -19.27 3.79 12.35
N MET A 350 -19.91 2.98 11.50
CA MET A 350 -19.33 2.50 10.24
C MET A 350 -18.92 3.63 9.29
N TRP A 351 -19.80 4.62 9.06
CA TRP A 351 -19.52 5.71 8.12
C TRP A 351 -18.35 6.58 8.57
N TRP A 352 -18.29 6.93 9.86
CA TRP A 352 -17.19 7.73 10.41
C TRP A 352 -15.86 6.98 10.47
N GLN A 353 -15.87 5.66 10.71
CA GLN A 353 -14.66 4.83 10.56
C GLN A 353 -14.17 4.77 9.11
N ILE A 354 -15.08 4.66 8.12
CA ILE A 354 -14.74 4.69 6.70
C ILE A 354 -14.08 6.03 6.32
N ILE A 355 -14.63 7.16 6.79
CA ILE A 355 -14.02 8.49 6.59
C ILE A 355 -12.62 8.57 7.21
N LEU A 356 -12.48 8.21 8.48
CA LEU A 356 -11.19 8.24 9.20
C LEU A 356 -10.12 7.41 8.48
N GLN A 357 -10.49 6.24 7.96
CA GLN A 357 -9.59 5.34 7.25
C GLN A 357 -9.28 5.81 5.81
N ASP A 358 -10.27 6.33 5.07
CA ASP A 358 -10.04 6.79 3.69
C ASP A 358 -9.21 8.08 3.63
N THR A 359 -9.52 9.07 4.48
CA THR A 359 -8.70 10.29 4.64
C THR A 359 -7.26 9.94 5.03
N LYS A 360 -7.04 9.00 5.96
CA LYS A 360 -5.69 8.50 6.26
C LYS A 360 -5.04 7.88 5.03
N ASN A 361 -5.72 6.96 4.34
CA ASN A 361 -5.16 6.25 3.20
C ASN A 361 -4.80 7.17 2.04
N ALA A 362 -5.61 8.22 1.79
CA ALA A 362 -5.33 9.25 0.79
C ALA A 362 -4.05 10.04 1.16
N LEU A 363 -3.97 10.52 2.41
CA LEU A 363 -2.80 11.23 2.94
C LEU A 363 -1.52 10.39 2.87
N VAL A 364 -1.56 9.10 3.18
CA VAL A 364 -0.38 8.20 3.09
C VAL A 364 -0.05 7.81 1.63
N SER A 365 -1.00 7.96 0.71
CA SER A 365 -0.80 7.72 -0.73
C SER A 365 -0.21 8.93 -1.49
N GLY A 366 0.12 10.02 -0.81
CA GLY A 366 0.66 11.24 -1.42
C GLY A 366 -0.39 12.21 -1.97
N LEU A 367 -1.65 12.07 -1.55
CA LEU A 367 -2.73 13.00 -1.85
C LEU A 367 -3.00 13.91 -0.65
N SER A 368 -3.41 15.15 -0.91
CA SER A 368 -3.66 16.20 0.09
C SER A 368 -5.05 16.12 0.71
N HIS A 369 -5.94 15.30 0.14
CA HIS A 369 -7.35 15.20 0.48
C HIS A 369 -7.91 13.84 0.05
N SER A 370 -9.03 13.40 0.64
CA SER A 370 -9.79 12.24 0.16
C SER A 370 -10.90 12.66 -0.81
N LEU A 371 -11.23 11.76 -1.74
CA LEU A 371 -12.31 11.94 -2.72
C LEU A 371 -13.68 11.53 -2.13
N LEU A 372 -13.98 12.04 -0.94
CA LEU A 372 -15.24 11.80 -0.23
C LEU A 372 -16.44 12.43 -0.96
N PRO A 373 -17.68 11.98 -0.68
CA PRO A 373 -18.87 12.55 -1.30
C PRO A 373 -19.12 13.98 -0.80
N SER A 374 -19.22 14.94 -1.73
CA SER A 374 -19.43 16.37 -1.44
C SER A 374 -20.78 16.72 -0.77
N SER A 375 -21.67 15.74 -0.57
CA SER A 375 -22.84 15.90 0.28
C SER A 375 -23.18 14.59 1.01
N TRP A 376 -23.13 14.66 2.34
CA TRP A 376 -23.55 13.62 3.28
C TRP A 376 -24.13 14.30 4.53
N ASP A 377 -25.01 13.61 5.24
CA ASP A 377 -25.75 14.18 6.40
C ASP A 377 -25.72 13.29 7.66
N THR A 378 -25.02 12.15 7.60
CA THR A 378 -24.79 11.21 8.70
C THR A 378 -24.17 11.89 9.91
N LYS A 379 -24.86 11.86 11.06
CA LYS A 379 -24.42 12.53 12.29
C LYS A 379 -23.23 11.80 12.91
N MET A 380 -22.52 12.48 13.82
CA MET A 380 -21.46 11.85 14.62
C MET A 380 -22.04 10.71 15.49
N PRO A 381 -21.31 9.61 15.74
CA PRO A 381 -21.75 8.54 16.64
C PRO A 381 -21.98 9.05 18.07
N GLN A 382 -22.77 8.32 18.84
CA GLN A 382 -23.16 8.69 20.20
C GLN A 382 -22.24 8.07 21.26
N ASN A 383 -22.09 8.76 22.39
CA ASN A 383 -21.36 8.26 23.56
C ASN A 383 -22.21 7.20 24.30
N VAL A 384 -22.19 5.94 23.83
CA VAL A 384 -22.96 4.81 24.38
C VAL A 384 -22.16 3.51 24.31
N ASN A 385 -22.33 2.63 25.30
CA ASN A 385 -21.67 1.32 25.31
C ASN A 385 -22.44 0.33 24.45
N ASP A 386 -21.80 -0.77 24.04
CA ASP A 386 -22.51 -1.82 23.30
C ASP A 386 -23.60 -2.49 24.18
N ALA A 387 -23.38 -2.57 25.50
CA ALA A 387 -24.39 -3.09 26.43
C ALA A 387 -25.71 -2.28 26.49
N ASP A 388 -25.73 -1.06 25.92
CA ASP A 388 -26.91 -0.20 25.82
C ASP A 388 -27.65 -0.34 24.47
N LEU A 389 -27.09 -1.12 23.52
CA LEU A 389 -27.55 -1.21 22.14
C LEU A 389 -28.29 -2.53 21.86
N PHE A 390 -29.62 -2.46 21.76
CA PHE A 390 -30.47 -3.64 21.56
C PHE A 390 -30.94 -3.77 20.10
N PRO A 391 -30.55 -4.82 19.36
CA PRO A 391 -31.02 -5.06 17.99
C PRO A 391 -32.55 -5.13 17.92
N GLY A 392 -33.14 -4.32 17.04
CA GLY A 392 -34.60 -4.24 16.89
C GLY A 392 -35.32 -3.39 17.93
N SER A 393 -34.60 -2.66 18.80
CA SER A 393 -35.22 -1.67 19.68
C SER A 393 -35.90 -0.55 18.87
N VAL A 394 -37.10 -0.17 19.33
CA VAL A 394 -37.86 0.98 18.83
C VAL A 394 -37.65 2.25 19.66
N GLU A 395 -36.99 2.13 20.82
CA GLU A 395 -36.74 3.27 21.71
C GLU A 395 -35.51 4.08 21.24
N PRO A 396 -35.55 5.43 21.27
CA PRO A 396 -34.40 6.24 20.95
C PRO A 396 -33.25 6.00 21.92
N ILE A 397 -32.07 5.70 21.38
CA ILE A 397 -30.81 5.62 22.14
C ILE A 397 -30.62 6.92 22.93
N GLN A 398 -30.29 6.79 24.21
CA GLN A 398 -29.92 7.93 25.06
C GLN A 398 -28.39 7.98 25.19
N PRO A 399 -27.72 9.06 24.74
CA PRO A 399 -26.31 9.29 25.04
C PRO A 399 -26.05 9.26 26.56
N ARG A 400 -24.94 8.66 26.98
CA ARG A 400 -24.48 8.75 28.36
C ARG A 400 -23.67 10.03 28.54
N GLU A 401 -23.83 10.66 29.71
CA GLU A 401 -22.82 11.55 30.26
C GLU A 401 -21.76 10.70 30.99
N GLY A 402 -20.48 11.09 30.91
CA GLY A 402 -19.37 10.32 31.49
C GLY A 402 -18.83 9.20 30.58
N PRO A 403 -17.96 8.33 31.12
CA PRO A 403 -17.15 7.40 30.34
C PRO A 403 -17.95 6.29 29.65
N THR A 404 -17.62 6.05 28.38
CA THR A 404 -18.06 4.87 27.62
C THR A 404 -16.95 4.33 26.72
N GLU A 405 -17.13 3.08 26.27
CA GLU A 405 -16.25 2.41 25.31
C GLU A 405 -16.10 3.14 23.95
N MET A 406 -16.89 4.19 23.67
CA MET A 406 -16.81 4.98 22.44
C MET A 406 -15.78 6.12 22.49
N ALA A 407 -15.25 6.47 23.66
CA ALA A 407 -14.56 7.75 23.86
C ALA A 407 -13.31 7.94 22.98
N PHE A 408 -12.50 6.89 22.76
CA PHE A 408 -11.36 6.95 21.84
C PHE A 408 -11.80 7.18 20.39
N CYS A 409 -12.84 6.48 19.94
CA CYS A 409 -13.39 6.65 18.59
C CYS A 409 -13.95 8.07 18.38
N LEU A 410 -14.59 8.67 19.38
CA LEU A 410 -15.07 10.07 19.31
C LEU A 410 -13.93 11.07 19.12
N ILE A 411 -12.80 10.90 19.83
CA ILE A 411 -11.56 11.67 19.60
C ILE A 411 -11.08 11.51 18.15
N GLY A 412 -11.02 10.28 17.64
CA GLY A 412 -10.65 9.99 16.24
C GLY A 412 -11.59 10.61 15.21
N TYR A 413 -12.91 10.61 15.45
CA TYR A 413 -13.90 11.17 14.54
C TYR A 413 -13.93 12.71 14.54
N GLN A 414 -13.59 13.37 15.65
CA GLN A 414 -13.38 14.82 15.66
C GLN A 414 -12.13 15.22 14.84
N ILE A 415 -11.05 14.42 14.90
CA ILE A 415 -9.86 14.62 14.05
C ILE A 415 -10.20 14.39 12.57
N ALA A 416 -10.94 13.33 12.24
CA ALA A 416 -11.42 13.08 10.88
C ALA A 416 -12.29 14.23 10.36
N LYS A 417 -13.20 14.75 11.19
CA LYS A 417 -14.05 15.92 10.88
C LYS A 417 -13.21 17.17 10.59
N PHE A 418 -12.16 17.42 11.36
CA PHE A 418 -11.24 18.54 11.11
C PHE A 418 -10.54 18.40 9.76
N LEU A 419 -10.01 17.22 9.43
CA LEU A 419 -9.31 16.98 8.16
C LEU A 419 -10.24 17.23 6.97
N VAL A 420 -11.43 16.59 6.95
CA VAL A 420 -12.42 16.76 5.88
C VAL A 420 -12.92 18.22 5.77
N ASN A 421 -13.02 18.95 6.88
CA ASN A 421 -13.36 20.38 6.86
C ASN A 421 -12.24 21.24 6.29
N ALA A 422 -10.98 20.99 6.64
CA ALA A 422 -9.83 21.71 6.10
C ALA A 422 -9.69 21.46 4.58
N GLU A 423 -9.87 20.21 4.14
CA GLU A 423 -9.96 19.81 2.73
C GLU A 423 -11.10 20.55 1.99
N SER A 424 -12.28 20.65 2.61
CA SER A 424 -13.48 21.24 1.98
C SER A 424 -13.54 22.77 2.01
N LEU A 425 -12.87 23.44 2.94
CA LEU A 425 -12.83 24.91 3.03
C LEU A 425 -11.86 25.52 2.02
N HIS A 426 -10.79 24.81 1.69
CA HIS A 426 -9.63 25.38 1.02
C HIS A 426 -9.08 24.40 -0.04
N GLY A 427 -9.43 24.63 -1.32
CA GLY A 427 -8.93 23.83 -2.45
C GLY A 427 -7.40 23.76 -2.44
N HIS A 428 -6.87 22.60 -2.03
CA HIS A 428 -5.59 22.55 -1.34
C HIS A 428 -4.40 22.48 -2.29
N PRO A 429 -3.50 23.48 -2.23
CA PRO A 429 -2.14 23.16 -1.80
C PRO A 429 -1.56 24.18 -0.78
N GLY A 430 -2.38 25.14 -0.34
CA GLY A 430 -1.93 26.34 0.37
C GLY A 430 -1.14 26.08 1.65
N LEU A 431 -1.62 25.19 2.53
CA LEU A 431 -0.97 24.94 3.82
C LEU A 431 0.40 24.28 3.68
N GLU A 432 0.50 23.17 2.92
CA GLU A 432 1.79 22.48 2.76
C GLU A 432 2.80 23.36 2.03
N ALA A 433 2.36 24.13 1.02
CA ALA A 433 3.20 25.13 0.37
C ALA A 433 3.63 26.26 1.33
N ALA A 434 2.79 26.68 2.29
CA ALA A 434 3.17 27.65 3.32
C ALA A 434 4.26 27.10 4.24
N VAL A 435 4.07 25.88 4.73
CA VAL A 435 5.00 25.19 5.64
C VAL A 435 6.34 24.92 4.97
N MET A 436 6.34 24.53 3.69
CA MET A 436 7.56 24.27 2.90
C MET A 436 8.23 25.53 2.31
N GLY A 437 7.59 26.70 2.38
CA GLY A 437 8.11 27.95 1.79
C GLY A 437 7.98 28.02 0.25
N ASP A 438 6.95 27.38 -0.32
CA ASP A 438 6.61 27.36 -1.75
C ASP A 438 5.53 28.39 -2.16
N LEU A 439 5.15 29.31 -1.25
CA LEU A 439 4.22 30.41 -1.56
C LEU A 439 4.84 31.59 -2.33
N GLU A 440 6.17 31.63 -2.52
CA GLU A 440 6.84 32.74 -3.18
C GLU A 440 6.40 32.87 -4.66
N GLY A 441 5.58 33.89 -4.94
CA GLY A 441 5.01 34.14 -6.27
C GLY A 441 3.53 33.70 -6.44
N GLN A 442 2.86 33.27 -5.36
CA GLN A 442 1.40 33.07 -5.38
C GLN A 442 0.64 34.38 -5.12
N ASP A 443 -0.61 34.45 -5.59
CA ASP A 443 -1.46 35.64 -5.43
C ASP A 443 -2.03 35.66 -4.00
N PRO A 444 -1.81 36.72 -3.20
CA PRO A 444 -2.28 36.80 -1.81
C PRO A 444 -3.80 36.66 -1.64
N SER A 445 -4.58 36.83 -2.71
CA SER A 445 -6.05 36.68 -2.69
C SER A 445 -6.55 35.23 -2.75
N ASN A 446 -5.68 34.25 -3.05
CA ASN A 446 -6.07 32.85 -3.28
C ASN A 446 -5.36 31.85 -2.36
N VAL A 447 -4.57 32.33 -1.38
CA VAL A 447 -3.95 31.49 -0.35
C VAL A 447 -4.73 31.71 0.95
N PRO A 448 -5.33 30.68 1.56
CA PRO A 448 -5.93 30.84 2.88
C PRO A 448 -4.84 31.23 3.87
N THR A 449 -5.11 32.21 4.72
CA THR A 449 -4.09 32.71 5.65
C THR A 449 -3.70 31.60 6.63
N LEU A 450 -2.45 31.60 7.07
CA LEU A 450 -1.99 30.71 8.14
C LEU A 450 -2.76 30.91 9.45
N GLN A 451 -3.50 32.02 9.60
CA GLN A 451 -4.41 32.25 10.71
C GLN A 451 -5.67 31.39 10.60
N GLU A 452 -6.30 31.27 9.43
CA GLU A 452 -7.49 30.42 9.23
C GLU A 452 -7.22 28.96 9.64
N TYR A 453 -6.04 28.41 9.29
CA TYR A 453 -5.64 27.08 9.73
C TYR A 453 -5.37 26.98 11.24
N ARG A 454 -4.84 28.05 11.87
CA ARG A 454 -4.65 28.10 13.32
C ARG A 454 -6.00 28.15 14.05
N ASP A 455 -6.94 28.96 13.58
CA ASP A 455 -8.29 29.06 14.11
C ASP A 455 -9.03 27.70 14.02
N LEU A 456 -8.83 26.96 12.92
CA LEU A 456 -9.35 25.58 12.76
C LEU A 456 -8.69 24.58 13.72
N VAL A 457 -7.37 24.69 13.98
CA VAL A 457 -6.66 23.81 14.92
C VAL A 457 -7.00 24.13 16.38
N GLU A 458 -7.20 25.40 16.73
CA GLU A 458 -7.73 25.80 18.04
C GLU A 458 -9.18 25.28 18.20
N THR A 459 -10.01 25.39 17.16
CA THR A 459 -11.35 24.80 17.13
C THR A 459 -11.31 23.28 17.34
N LEU A 460 -10.38 22.56 16.69
CA LEU A 460 -10.18 21.12 16.93
C LEU A 460 -9.80 20.85 18.39
N GLU A 461 -8.82 21.56 18.95
CA GLU A 461 -8.37 21.32 20.32
C GLU A 461 -9.49 21.55 21.35
N GLN A 462 -10.34 22.57 21.18
CA GLN A 462 -11.50 22.80 22.05
C GLN A 462 -12.54 21.67 21.93
N ASN A 463 -12.84 21.19 20.71
CA ASN A 463 -13.74 20.05 20.52
C ASN A 463 -13.20 18.76 21.17
N LEU A 464 -11.88 18.55 21.14
CA LEU A 464 -11.22 17.41 21.78
C LEU A 464 -11.21 17.56 23.31
N LEU A 465 -10.97 18.77 23.84
CA LEU A 465 -11.07 19.06 25.28
C LEU A 465 -12.50 18.88 25.83
N GLU A 466 -13.55 19.18 25.07
CA GLU A 466 -14.93 18.88 25.48
C GLU A 466 -15.17 17.36 25.58
N VAL A 467 -14.72 16.59 24.58
CA VAL A 467 -14.80 15.12 24.60
C VAL A 467 -14.02 14.52 25.77
N GLU A 468 -12.82 15.05 26.07
CA GLU A 468 -12.04 14.64 27.24
C GLU A 468 -12.78 14.94 28.55
N ALA A 469 -13.20 16.18 28.76
CA ALA A 469 -13.83 16.62 30.01
C ALA A 469 -15.19 15.95 30.28
N ARG A 470 -15.90 15.49 29.24
CA ARG A 470 -17.27 14.97 29.32
C ARG A 470 -17.36 13.44 29.26
N TYR A 471 -16.44 12.78 28.54
CA TYR A 471 -16.54 11.35 28.21
C TYR A 471 -15.28 10.51 28.52
N ILE A 472 -14.23 11.09 29.11
CA ILE A 472 -12.97 10.37 29.38
C ILE A 472 -12.61 10.40 30.87
N ASP A 473 -12.51 9.22 31.46
CA ASP A 473 -12.07 9.00 32.85
C ASP A 473 -10.91 7.98 32.85
N PRO A 474 -9.68 8.35 33.26
CA PRO A 474 -8.55 7.42 33.36
C PRO A 474 -8.83 6.15 34.18
N THR A 475 -9.74 6.22 35.15
CA THR A 475 -10.10 5.10 36.03
C THR A 475 -11.10 4.12 35.41
N ALA A 476 -11.80 4.52 34.34
CA ALA A 476 -12.75 3.67 33.62
C ALA A 476 -12.07 2.64 32.69
N GLY A 477 -10.76 2.76 32.44
CA GLY A 477 -9.95 1.71 31.82
C GLY A 477 -8.95 2.20 30.76
N ASN A 478 -8.13 1.26 30.28
CA ASN A 478 -7.00 1.53 29.38
C ASN A 478 -7.35 2.37 28.15
N VAL A 479 -8.54 2.19 27.56
CA VAL A 479 -9.00 2.95 26.37
C VAL A 479 -9.14 4.45 26.64
N HIS A 480 -9.50 4.84 27.87
CA HIS A 480 -9.59 6.25 28.27
C HIS A 480 -8.21 6.86 28.49
N ILE A 481 -7.28 6.11 29.10
CA ILE A 481 -5.87 6.51 29.24
C ILE A 481 -5.22 6.69 27.85
N ALA A 482 -5.47 5.75 26.93
CA ALA A 482 -5.04 5.82 25.55
C ALA A 482 -5.58 7.06 24.81
N ALA A 483 -6.86 7.38 24.97
CA ALA A 483 -7.50 8.53 24.32
C ALA A 483 -6.85 9.87 24.70
N LEU A 484 -6.46 10.05 25.97
CA LEU A 484 -5.77 11.25 26.47
C LEU A 484 -4.39 11.49 25.82
N SER A 485 -3.76 10.47 25.23
CA SER A 485 -2.49 10.64 24.51
C SER A 485 -2.65 11.32 23.14
N ILE A 486 -3.85 11.25 22.53
CA ILE A 486 -4.04 11.56 21.12
C ILE A 486 -4.12 13.08 20.86
N ARG A 487 -4.90 13.83 21.65
CA ARG A 487 -4.98 15.30 21.52
C ARG A 487 -3.62 15.99 21.68
N PRO A 488 -2.84 15.80 22.76
CA PRO A 488 -1.56 16.51 22.91
C PRO A 488 -0.58 16.18 21.78
N MET A 489 -0.52 14.93 21.31
CA MET A 489 0.26 14.52 20.13
C MET A 489 -0.17 15.31 18.87
N ILE A 490 -1.45 15.28 18.53
CA ILE A 490 -1.96 15.85 17.27
C ILE A 490 -1.93 17.38 17.29
N CYS A 491 -2.43 18.02 18.36
CA CYS A 491 -2.50 19.49 18.44
C CYS A 491 -1.11 20.14 18.54
N SER A 492 -0.15 19.51 19.22
CA SER A 492 1.24 20.02 19.30
C SER A 492 1.97 19.86 17.97
N LYS A 493 1.86 18.70 17.33
CA LYS A 493 2.36 18.46 15.96
C LYS A 493 1.81 19.48 14.96
N MET A 494 0.50 19.72 14.97
CA MET A 494 -0.14 20.71 14.08
C MET A 494 0.35 22.13 14.36
N ARG A 495 0.40 22.56 15.63
CA ARG A 495 0.91 23.88 16.03
C ARG A 495 2.33 24.14 15.54
N GLU A 496 3.25 23.21 15.80
CA GLU A 496 4.66 23.40 15.43
C GLU A 496 4.87 23.30 13.92
N MET A 497 4.13 22.42 13.23
CA MET A 497 4.13 22.34 11.76
C MET A 497 3.66 23.64 11.10
N MET A 498 2.72 24.37 11.72
CA MET A 498 2.24 25.67 11.23
C MET A 498 3.19 26.85 11.47
N ILE A 499 4.41 26.64 11.98
CA ILE A 499 5.42 27.70 12.15
C ILE A 499 6.20 27.87 10.83
N PRO A 500 6.10 29.02 10.13
CA PRO A 500 6.80 29.25 8.86
C PRO A 500 8.31 29.03 9.01
N MET A 501 8.95 28.42 8.01
CA MET A 501 10.38 28.08 7.99
C MET A 501 11.30 29.19 8.53
N ARG A 502 11.02 30.46 8.21
CA ARG A 502 11.84 31.63 8.58
C ARG A 502 11.61 32.15 10.01
N GLU A 503 10.54 31.71 10.67
CA GLU A 503 10.17 32.11 12.04
C GLU A 503 10.67 31.12 13.10
N GLN A 504 11.08 29.91 12.67
CA GLN A 504 11.49 28.83 13.56
C GLN A 504 12.80 29.16 14.31
N PRO A 505 13.00 28.70 15.56
CA PRO A 505 14.24 28.92 16.31
C PRO A 505 15.50 28.43 15.57
N GLU A 506 15.38 27.31 14.86
CA GLU A 506 16.48 26.69 14.11
C GLU A 506 16.82 27.44 12.80
N TRP A 507 15.99 28.38 12.34
CA TRP A 507 16.38 29.36 11.33
C TRP A 507 17.31 30.42 11.91
N GLN A 508 17.03 30.87 13.14
CA GLN A 508 17.82 31.93 13.80
C GLN A 508 19.21 31.46 14.22
N ASN A 509 19.38 30.18 14.57
CA ASN A 509 20.69 29.59 14.86
C ASN A 509 21.45 29.08 13.61
N GLY A 510 20.80 29.07 12.44
CA GLY A 510 21.39 28.64 11.17
C GLY A 510 21.53 27.13 10.99
N GLU A 511 20.77 26.29 11.71
CA GLU A 511 20.57 24.87 11.40
C GLU A 511 19.53 24.64 10.29
N ILE A 512 18.63 25.59 10.04
CA ILE A 512 17.74 25.65 8.87
C ILE A 512 18.16 26.79 7.95
N ARG A 513 18.41 26.47 6.68
CA ARG A 513 18.86 27.39 5.63
C ARG A 513 18.05 27.23 4.35
N ASP A 514 17.63 26.00 4.04
CA ASP A 514 16.82 25.68 2.88
C ASP A 514 15.61 24.76 3.18
N LYS A 515 14.90 24.37 2.12
CA LYS A 515 13.69 23.54 2.18
C LYS A 515 13.98 22.09 2.59
N LYS A 516 15.19 21.57 2.34
CA LYS A 516 15.62 20.24 2.80
C LYS A 516 15.90 20.25 4.30
N ASP A 517 16.44 21.34 4.83
CA ASP A 517 16.60 21.52 6.28
C ASP A 517 15.26 21.57 7.01
N ASN A 518 14.32 22.34 6.48
CA ASN A 518 12.96 22.42 6.98
C ASN A 518 12.24 21.05 6.90
N LEU A 519 12.36 20.34 5.76
CA LEU A 519 11.84 18.99 5.58
C LEU A 519 12.38 18.03 6.64
N PHE A 520 13.69 18.02 6.89
CA PHE A 520 14.30 17.18 7.92
C PHE A 520 13.72 17.44 9.31
N LYS A 521 13.51 18.72 9.68
CA LYS A 521 12.87 19.05 10.96
C LYS A 521 11.41 18.62 11.01
N ILE A 522 10.61 18.82 9.95
CA ILE A 522 9.20 18.37 9.87
C ILE A 522 9.12 16.85 10.04
N VAL A 523 9.99 16.11 9.35
CA VAL A 523 10.12 14.65 9.44
C VAL A 523 10.53 14.19 10.85
N LEU A 524 11.46 14.90 11.50
CA LEU A 524 11.86 14.66 12.87
C LEU A 524 10.72 14.90 13.86
N MET A 525 10.10 16.07 13.84
CA MET A 525 8.96 16.46 14.68
C MET A 525 7.81 15.46 14.58
N ASN A 526 7.49 15.00 13.36
CA ASN A 526 6.45 14.00 13.10
C ASN A 526 6.64 12.72 13.94
N ASN A 527 7.90 12.32 14.15
CA ASN A 527 8.26 11.20 15.02
C ASN A 527 8.33 11.62 16.49
N GLU A 528 8.94 12.77 16.81
CA GLU A 528 9.09 13.27 18.19
C GLU A 528 7.74 13.39 18.92
N HIS A 529 6.76 14.08 18.32
CA HIS A 529 5.41 14.26 18.90
C HIS A 529 4.66 12.94 19.13
N SER A 530 5.04 11.86 18.43
CA SER A 530 4.46 10.53 18.62
C SER A 530 5.05 9.78 19.83
N THR A 531 6.19 10.21 20.37
CA THR A 531 6.99 9.47 21.37
C THR A 531 6.23 9.17 22.66
N ASP A 532 5.58 10.18 23.23
CA ASP A 532 4.90 10.02 24.53
C ASP A 532 3.62 9.18 24.37
N ALA A 533 2.96 9.28 23.21
CA ALA A 533 1.88 8.39 22.82
C ALA A 533 2.35 6.94 22.66
N TYR A 534 3.52 6.66 22.08
CA TYR A 534 4.09 5.30 22.04
C TYR A 534 4.20 4.69 23.45
N GLY A 535 4.71 5.44 24.42
CA GLY A 535 4.87 4.96 25.80
C GLY A 535 3.54 4.71 26.53
N ILE A 536 2.54 5.57 26.32
CA ILE A 536 1.19 5.38 26.89
C ILE A 536 0.47 4.20 26.22
N MET A 537 0.58 4.09 24.89
CA MET A 537 -0.10 3.04 24.12
C MET A 537 0.51 1.65 24.37
N ASP A 538 1.80 1.56 24.67
CA ASP A 538 2.43 0.31 25.15
C ASP A 538 1.87 -0.13 26.52
N GLN A 539 1.91 0.77 27.51
CA GLN A 539 1.40 0.50 28.87
C GLN A 539 -0.09 0.14 28.92
N THR A 540 -0.87 0.60 27.93
CA THR A 540 -2.32 0.34 27.83
C THR A 540 -2.68 -0.87 26.97
N GLY A 541 -1.72 -1.52 26.29
CA GLY A 541 -1.96 -2.68 25.42
C GLY A 541 -2.35 -2.36 23.97
N PHE A 542 -2.22 -1.09 23.57
CA PHE A 542 -2.61 -0.54 22.28
C PHE A 542 -1.42 -0.14 21.38
N LEU A 543 -0.18 -0.54 21.69
CA LEU A 543 1.03 -0.25 20.89
C LEU A 543 0.85 -0.55 19.39
N TRP A 544 0.09 -1.60 19.06
CA TRP A 544 -0.23 -1.98 17.67
C TRP A 544 -0.86 -0.82 16.87
N PHE A 545 -1.63 0.06 17.51
CA PHE A 545 -2.24 1.23 16.88
C PHE A 545 -1.19 2.27 16.48
N MET A 546 -0.19 2.51 17.33
CA MET A 546 0.93 3.39 17.00
C MET A 546 1.77 2.78 15.86
N LYS A 547 2.01 1.45 15.89
CA LYS A 547 2.66 0.73 14.78
C LYS A 547 1.87 0.80 13.47
N TYR A 548 0.53 0.77 13.54
CA TYR A 548 -0.39 0.99 12.43
C TYR A 548 -0.33 2.44 11.89
N HIS A 549 0.30 3.39 12.60
CA HIS A 549 0.57 4.76 12.14
C HIS A 549 2.05 5.05 11.79
N PHE A 550 2.97 4.13 12.05
CA PHE A 550 4.37 4.27 11.64
C PHE A 550 4.51 4.28 10.10
N GLN A 551 5.52 4.98 9.60
CA GLN A 551 5.79 5.14 8.17
C GLN A 551 7.30 4.97 7.92
N VAL A 552 7.68 3.79 7.40
CA VAL A 552 9.10 3.47 7.19
C VAL A 552 9.76 4.44 6.21
N ASP A 553 9.09 4.85 5.13
CA ASP A 553 9.60 5.85 4.17
C ASP A 553 10.09 7.15 4.82
N VAL A 554 9.33 7.65 5.80
CA VAL A 554 9.61 8.89 6.54
C VAL A 554 10.80 8.69 7.48
N PHE A 555 10.93 7.51 8.08
CA PHE A 555 12.10 7.10 8.85
C PHE A 555 13.36 6.98 7.96
N THR A 556 13.24 6.37 6.77
CA THR A 556 14.33 6.27 5.77
C THR A 556 14.87 7.64 5.39
N VAL A 557 14.00 8.62 5.09
CA VAL A 557 14.42 10.00 4.79
C VAL A 557 15.08 10.67 5.99
N MET A 558 14.58 10.47 7.21
CA MET A 558 15.22 11.00 8.43
C MET A 558 16.65 10.48 8.60
N VAL A 559 16.86 9.17 8.43
CA VAL A 559 18.18 8.54 8.55
C VAL A 559 19.11 8.95 7.41
N LYS A 560 18.62 9.08 6.16
CA LYS A 560 19.40 9.62 5.04
C LYS A 560 19.93 11.01 5.35
N GLN A 561 19.09 11.90 5.88
CA GLN A 561 19.52 13.27 6.21
C GLN A 561 20.60 13.26 7.31
N LEU A 562 20.61 12.28 8.24
CA LEU A 562 21.71 12.09 9.19
C LEU A 562 23.03 11.63 8.55
N CYS A 563 23.02 10.93 7.40
CA CYS A 563 24.26 10.66 6.63
C CYS A 563 24.95 11.95 6.18
N GLN A 564 24.17 12.99 5.87
CA GLN A 564 24.65 14.31 5.44
C GLN A 564 24.86 15.28 6.61
N ARG A 565 24.19 15.04 7.75
CA ARG A 565 24.15 15.90 8.94
C ARG A 565 24.67 15.16 10.18
N PRO A 566 25.98 14.88 10.29
CA PRO A 566 26.54 14.18 11.45
C PRO A 566 26.51 15.01 12.75
N ARG A 567 26.46 16.35 12.65
CA ARG A 567 26.56 17.35 13.73
C ARG A 567 25.30 18.24 13.77
N GLY A 568 25.06 18.95 14.88
CA GLY A 568 23.90 19.86 15.08
C GLY A 568 22.91 19.39 16.15
N SER A 569 22.05 20.29 16.66
CA SER A 569 21.04 19.96 17.66
C SER A 569 19.89 19.14 17.07
N LEU A 570 19.48 19.43 15.83
CA LEU A 570 18.50 18.62 15.09
C LEU A 570 19.04 17.20 14.84
N ALA A 571 20.34 17.06 14.56
CA ALA A 571 20.97 15.75 14.41
C ALA A 571 21.01 14.97 15.74
N ALA A 572 21.26 15.65 16.87
CA ALA A 572 21.25 15.02 18.19
C ALA A 572 19.84 14.55 18.60
N ARG A 573 18.80 15.38 18.36
CA ARG A 573 17.38 15.01 18.52
C ARG A 573 17.02 13.79 17.66
N ALA A 574 17.37 13.81 16.39
CA ALA A 574 17.07 12.70 15.48
C ALA A 574 17.76 11.38 15.87
N TRP A 575 18.99 11.39 16.41
CA TRP A 575 19.61 10.16 16.91
C TRP A 575 18.91 9.56 18.14
N ASN A 576 18.39 10.41 19.05
CA ASN A 576 17.52 9.99 20.15
C ASN A 576 16.21 9.37 19.61
N MET A 577 15.67 9.93 18.52
CA MET A 577 14.49 9.41 17.84
C MET A 577 14.74 8.06 17.17
N VAL A 578 15.90 7.86 16.51
CA VAL A 578 16.28 6.57 15.90
C VAL A 578 16.35 5.46 16.95
N GLU A 579 16.95 5.73 18.12
CA GLU A 579 17.03 4.76 19.21
C GLU A 579 15.64 4.33 19.71
N LYS A 580 14.73 5.29 19.91
CA LYS A 580 13.34 5.04 20.32
C LYS A 580 12.53 4.29 19.26
N ILE A 581 12.76 4.56 17.97
CA ILE A 581 12.11 3.82 16.87
C ILE A 581 12.55 2.35 16.90
N TYR A 582 13.84 2.04 17.03
CA TYR A 582 14.30 0.65 17.19
C TYR A 582 13.87 -0.01 18.51
N HIS A 583 13.54 0.76 19.55
CA HIS A 583 12.96 0.23 20.78
C HIS A 583 11.51 -0.24 20.57
N TYR A 584 10.65 0.59 19.98
CA TYR A 584 9.24 0.23 19.74
C TYR A 584 9.05 -0.67 18.52
N HIS A 585 9.97 -0.67 17.55
CA HIS A 585 9.91 -1.46 16.31
C HIS A 585 11.04 -2.50 16.20
N PRO A 586 11.05 -3.56 17.06
CA PRO A 586 11.98 -4.67 16.90
C PRO A 586 11.83 -5.41 15.56
N GLU A 587 10.68 -5.29 14.88
CA GLU A 587 10.47 -5.77 13.52
C GLU A 587 11.45 -5.18 12.48
N LEU A 588 12.04 -4.00 12.73
CA LEU A 588 13.09 -3.43 11.87
C LEU A 588 14.45 -4.14 12.02
N LEU A 589 14.57 -5.10 12.95
CA LEU A 589 15.75 -5.96 13.11
C LEU A 589 15.61 -7.31 12.39
N ASP A 590 14.46 -7.61 11.78
CA ASP A 590 14.31 -8.80 10.92
C ASP A 590 14.91 -8.52 9.54
N MET A 591 16.11 -9.04 9.29
CA MET A 591 16.84 -8.82 8.04
C MET A 591 16.28 -9.63 6.87
N SER A 592 15.44 -10.65 7.12
CA SER A 592 14.84 -11.47 6.04
C SER A 592 13.93 -10.65 5.12
N HIS A 593 13.45 -9.50 5.61
CA HIS A 593 12.89 -8.44 4.78
C HIS A 593 14.00 -7.52 4.25
N LYS A 594 14.26 -7.60 2.94
CA LYS A 594 15.26 -6.80 2.20
C LYS A 594 15.16 -5.28 2.46
N SER A 595 13.97 -4.76 2.72
CA SER A 595 13.71 -3.37 3.11
C SER A 595 14.29 -3.00 4.49
N ASN A 596 14.14 -3.89 5.48
CA ASN A 596 14.76 -3.72 6.81
C ASN A 596 16.28 -3.78 6.73
N TYR A 597 16.83 -4.69 5.90
CA TYR A 597 18.28 -4.79 5.67
C TYR A 597 18.86 -3.47 5.10
N ILE A 598 18.22 -2.90 4.07
CA ILE A 598 18.62 -1.59 3.51
C ILE A 598 18.49 -0.47 4.56
N GLN A 599 17.42 -0.48 5.36
CA GLN A 599 17.24 0.49 6.44
C GLN A 599 18.34 0.35 7.52
N ALA A 600 18.73 -0.87 7.87
CA ALA A 600 19.82 -1.16 8.79
C ALA A 600 21.18 -0.70 8.25
N GLN A 601 21.53 -1.05 7.00
CA GLN A 601 22.73 -0.55 6.31
C GLN A 601 22.78 0.99 6.32
N THR A 602 21.66 1.65 6.03
CA THR A 602 21.55 3.12 5.99
C THR A 602 21.80 3.73 7.36
N VAL A 603 21.29 3.14 8.45
CA VAL A 603 21.57 3.57 9.83
C VAL A 603 23.04 3.38 10.18
N LEU A 604 23.68 2.29 9.76
CA LEU A 604 25.11 2.06 9.98
C LEU A 604 25.99 3.03 9.17
N LYS A 605 25.60 3.38 7.93
CA LYS A 605 26.26 4.41 7.08
C LYS A 605 26.15 5.79 7.76
N ALA A 606 24.97 6.16 8.25
CA ALA A 606 24.74 7.40 9.00
C ALA A 606 25.56 7.47 10.30
N TRP A 607 25.57 6.39 11.08
CA TRP A 607 26.29 6.36 12.36
C TRP A 607 27.82 6.41 12.16
N LYS A 608 28.35 5.71 11.15
CA LYS A 608 29.78 5.77 10.77
C LYS A 608 30.22 7.19 10.41
N ASN A 609 29.41 7.92 9.63
CA ASN A 609 29.69 9.32 9.28
C ASN A 609 29.74 10.22 10.53
N ARG A 610 28.89 9.94 11.54
CA ARG A 610 28.90 10.65 12.82
C ARG A 610 30.09 10.27 13.72
N GLU A 611 30.44 8.98 13.81
CA GLU A 611 31.66 8.52 14.53
C GLU A 611 32.93 9.13 13.93
N GLN A 612 33.00 9.29 12.60
CA GLN A 612 34.11 9.98 11.94
C GLN A 612 34.11 11.48 12.27
N ALA A 613 32.98 12.17 12.10
CA ALA A 613 32.85 13.60 12.35
C ALA A 613 33.29 14.00 13.77
N PHE A 614 32.81 13.30 14.80
CA PHE A 614 33.21 13.60 16.18
C PHE A 614 34.71 13.30 16.41
N ARG A 615 35.26 12.27 15.76
CA ARG A 615 36.70 11.93 15.84
C ARG A 615 37.60 12.97 15.17
N GLU A 616 37.16 13.59 14.07
CA GLU A 616 37.84 14.74 13.45
C GLU A 616 37.92 15.93 14.42
N ASP A 617 36.87 16.13 15.22
CA ASP A 617 36.78 17.18 16.26
C ASP A 617 37.52 16.77 17.57
N GLY A 618 38.23 15.64 17.58
CA GLY A 618 38.96 15.11 18.74
C GLY A 618 38.08 14.47 19.82
N GLN A 619 36.79 14.29 19.57
CA GLN A 619 35.82 13.71 20.51
C GLN A 619 35.59 12.22 20.24
N VAL A 620 35.50 11.43 21.31
CA VAL A 620 35.07 10.02 21.22
C VAL A 620 33.59 9.96 21.56
N LEU A 621 32.78 9.55 20.58
CA LEU A 621 31.35 9.31 20.76
C LEU A 621 31.12 7.88 21.23
N GLU A 622 30.34 7.70 22.30
CA GLU A 622 29.91 6.37 22.75
C GLU A 622 28.90 5.77 21.74
N THR A 623 29.06 4.50 21.39
CA THR A 623 28.15 3.78 20.48
C THR A 623 26.90 3.31 21.25
N PRO A 624 25.67 3.72 20.88
CA PRO A 624 24.45 3.23 21.52
C PRO A 624 24.23 1.73 21.35
N ASN A 625 23.53 1.11 22.32
CA ASN A 625 23.29 -0.33 22.35
C ASN A 625 22.53 -0.83 21.11
N PHE A 626 21.57 -0.05 20.58
CA PHE A 626 20.84 -0.43 19.37
C PHE A 626 21.74 -0.52 18.12
N ILE A 627 22.80 0.30 18.02
CA ILE A 627 23.77 0.22 16.90
C ILE A 627 24.56 -1.09 16.97
N TYR A 628 24.93 -1.57 18.17
CA TYR A 628 25.57 -2.88 18.32
C TYR A 628 24.64 -4.02 17.91
N ARG A 629 23.35 -3.97 18.26
CA ARG A 629 22.35 -4.96 17.82
C ARG A 629 22.21 -4.99 16.29
N ILE A 630 22.10 -3.83 15.64
CA ILE A 630 22.01 -3.76 14.17
C ILE A 630 23.28 -4.34 13.53
N ARG A 631 24.47 -4.00 14.04
CA ARG A 631 25.75 -4.57 13.57
C ARG A 631 25.78 -6.11 13.67
N ASP A 632 25.29 -6.66 14.78
CA ASP A 632 25.29 -8.11 15.04
C ASP A 632 24.37 -8.89 14.08
N VAL A 633 23.11 -8.46 13.94
CA VAL A 633 22.15 -9.18 13.06
C VAL A 633 22.55 -9.07 11.59
N VAL A 634 22.98 -7.88 11.11
CA VAL A 634 23.48 -7.71 9.72
C VAL A 634 24.69 -8.63 9.46
N MET A 635 25.64 -8.72 10.38
CA MET A 635 26.78 -9.63 10.25
C MET A 635 26.40 -11.12 10.33
N SER A 636 25.28 -11.46 10.98
CA SER A 636 24.80 -12.84 11.05
C SER A 636 24.25 -13.34 9.71
N GLU A 637 23.53 -12.50 8.96
CA GLU A 637 23.07 -12.86 7.61
C GLU A 637 24.21 -12.95 6.60
N SER A 638 25.13 -11.97 6.58
CA SER A 638 26.25 -11.99 5.61
C SER A 638 27.09 -13.28 5.67
N ARG A 639 27.15 -13.93 6.85
CA ARG A 639 27.83 -15.23 7.05
C ARG A 639 27.02 -16.44 6.60
N ASN A 640 25.68 -16.35 6.60
CA ASN A 640 24.80 -17.39 6.07
C ASN A 640 24.73 -17.36 4.53
N SER A 641 25.06 -16.22 3.92
CA SER A 641 25.07 -16.01 2.47
C SER A 641 26.36 -16.46 1.76
N GLU A 642 27.45 -16.79 2.47
CA GLU A 642 28.68 -17.28 1.85
C GLU A 642 28.53 -18.73 1.33
N PRO A 643 28.77 -19.00 0.03
CA PRO A 643 28.65 -20.36 -0.51
C PRO A 643 29.79 -21.26 0.00
N SER A 644 29.41 -22.38 0.61
CA SER A 644 30.38 -23.37 1.13
C SER A 644 31.35 -23.87 0.02
N PRO A 645 32.67 -23.98 0.29
CA PRO A 645 33.65 -24.36 -0.72
C PRO A 645 33.36 -25.73 -1.35
N GLN A 646 33.20 -25.75 -2.68
CA GLN A 646 32.99 -26.98 -3.44
C GLN A 646 34.23 -27.88 -3.37
N GLN A 647 34.05 -29.15 -3.00
CA GLN A 647 35.12 -30.15 -3.07
C GLN A 647 35.39 -30.53 -4.54
N PRO A 648 36.67 -30.76 -4.93
CA PRO A 648 37.03 -30.96 -6.33
C PRO A 648 36.59 -32.34 -6.86
N THR A 649 35.54 -32.36 -7.69
CA THR A 649 35.08 -33.57 -8.39
C THR A 649 36.07 -33.99 -9.48
N THR A 650 36.63 -35.19 -9.38
CA THR A 650 37.55 -35.75 -10.38
C THR A 650 36.83 -36.17 -11.67
N ASN A 651 37.39 -35.79 -12.82
CA ASN A 651 36.82 -36.05 -14.14
C ASN A 651 36.69 -37.54 -14.50
N ALA A 652 35.60 -37.90 -15.20
CA ALA A 652 35.49 -39.09 -16.04
C ALA A 652 34.92 -38.68 -17.43
N PRO A 653 35.50 -39.14 -18.55
CA PRO A 653 35.14 -38.65 -19.89
C PRO A 653 34.19 -39.67 -20.60
N PRO A 654 33.85 -39.56 -21.90
CA PRO A 654 32.50 -39.17 -22.27
C PRO A 654 31.74 -40.22 -23.09
N ASN A 655 30.42 -40.05 -23.23
CA ASN A 655 29.73 -40.58 -24.40
C ASN A 655 28.57 -39.67 -24.84
N THR A 656 28.62 -39.28 -26.11
CA THR A 656 27.70 -38.36 -26.79
C THR A 656 26.33 -38.96 -27.06
N THR A 657 25.28 -38.14 -26.98
CA THR A 657 24.37 -37.86 -28.12
C THR A 657 23.93 -36.39 -28.01
N GLN A 658 23.47 -35.79 -29.11
CA GLN A 658 23.36 -34.33 -29.31
C GLN A 658 21.91 -33.80 -29.25
N MET A 659 21.76 -32.53 -28.81
CA MET A 659 20.79 -31.52 -29.33
C MET A 659 19.27 -31.80 -29.14
N THR A 660 18.36 -30.82 -29.01
CA THR A 660 18.45 -29.34 -28.95
C THR A 660 17.25 -28.78 -28.18
N ASP A 661 17.33 -27.52 -27.75
CA ASP A 661 16.22 -26.73 -27.21
C ASP A 661 15.06 -26.52 -28.21
N LEU A 662 13.82 -26.41 -27.72
CA LEU A 662 13.05 -25.14 -27.72
C LEU A 662 11.58 -25.29 -27.25
N ASP A 663 11.20 -24.39 -26.34
CA ASP A 663 9.89 -23.83 -25.96
C ASP A 663 8.60 -24.70 -25.89
N PRO A 664 7.90 -24.69 -24.72
CA PRO A 664 6.58 -25.31 -24.58
C PRO A 664 5.43 -24.38 -24.99
N PHE A 665 4.41 -24.94 -25.65
CA PHE A 665 3.10 -24.30 -25.81
C PHE A 665 1.99 -25.36 -25.70
N LEU A 666 1.03 -25.13 -24.79
CA LEU A 666 -0.16 -25.96 -24.46
C LEU A 666 0.07 -27.28 -23.68
N GLY A 667 -0.12 -27.21 -22.36
CA GLY A 667 -1.35 -27.74 -21.73
C GLY A 667 -1.50 -29.25 -21.44
N ASN A 668 -1.49 -29.58 -20.14
CA ASN A 668 -2.18 -30.67 -19.43
C ASN A 668 -2.47 -32.01 -20.14
N TYR A 669 -1.88 -33.10 -19.64
CA TYR A 669 -2.58 -34.38 -19.44
C TYR A 669 -1.93 -35.20 -18.30
N LEU A 670 -2.70 -35.40 -17.20
CA LEU A 670 -2.56 -36.43 -16.14
C LEU A 670 -1.22 -36.47 -15.35
N ASP A 671 -1.22 -36.20 -14.04
CA ASP A 671 -1.64 -37.09 -12.93
C ASP A 671 -0.70 -38.29 -12.70
N VAL A 672 0.03 -38.26 -11.57
CA VAL A 672 0.90 -39.34 -11.08
C VAL A 672 0.66 -39.56 -9.58
N SER A 673 -0.60 -39.76 -9.19
CA SER A 673 -1.02 -40.07 -7.83
C SER A 673 -0.85 -41.57 -7.44
N THR A 674 0.21 -42.25 -7.93
CA THR A 674 0.40 -43.71 -7.73
C THR A 674 1.84 -44.17 -7.43
N LEU A 675 2.06 -44.55 -6.16
CA LEU A 675 3.00 -45.59 -5.63
C LEU A 675 4.52 -45.43 -5.94
N ASN A 676 5.38 -45.11 -4.96
CA ASN A 676 5.82 -45.89 -3.76
C ASN A 676 6.92 -46.93 -4.05
N TRP A 677 8.08 -46.80 -3.37
CA TRP A 677 9.24 -47.71 -3.40
C TRP A 677 9.94 -47.84 -2.03
N ASP A 678 9.17 -47.96 -0.96
CA ASP A 678 9.70 -48.19 0.39
C ASP A 678 10.26 -49.63 0.54
N MET A 679 11.59 -49.82 0.51
CA MET A 679 12.19 -51.14 0.80
C MET A 679 13.70 -51.12 1.19
N TRP A 680 13.99 -51.62 2.41
CA TRP A 680 15.31 -51.95 3.01
C TRP A 680 16.26 -50.80 3.45
N GLY A 681 16.78 -50.75 4.68
CA GLY A 681 16.37 -51.50 5.89
C GLY A 681 17.36 -51.61 7.07
N THR A 682 17.02 -50.95 8.19
CA THR A 682 17.17 -51.42 9.61
C THR A 682 18.52 -51.43 10.38
N MET A 683 18.36 -51.42 11.73
CA MET A 683 19.35 -51.49 12.84
C MET A 683 20.12 -50.18 13.13
N ILE A 684 20.37 -49.72 14.38
CA ILE A 684 20.34 -50.32 15.75
C ILE A 684 19.70 -49.34 16.79
N GLN A 685 19.17 -49.85 17.92
CA GLN A 685 18.74 -49.11 19.14
C GLN A 685 18.80 -50.04 20.40
N PRO A 686 18.64 -49.55 21.66
CA PRO A 686 18.80 -48.20 22.24
C PRO A 686 19.97 -48.19 23.29
N PRO A 687 19.90 -48.24 24.66
CA PRO A 687 18.82 -48.08 25.68
C PRO A 687 19.07 -47.07 26.86
N GLN A 688 18.03 -46.28 27.19
CA GLN A 688 17.52 -45.85 28.53
C GLN A 688 18.43 -45.50 29.75
N GLN A 689 18.21 -44.32 30.33
CA GLN A 689 17.88 -44.02 31.77
C GLN A 689 17.42 -42.53 31.87
N GLN A 690 16.19 -42.17 32.29
CA GLN A 690 15.59 -42.08 33.64
C GLN A 690 16.10 -40.96 34.57
N THR A 691 15.28 -39.92 34.81
CA THR A 691 15.23 -39.16 36.10
C THR A 691 13.83 -38.55 36.36
N GLN A 692 13.60 -38.06 37.59
CA GLN A 692 12.35 -37.59 38.21
C GLN A 692 12.60 -36.25 38.94
N LEU A 693 11.66 -35.37 39.35
CA LEU A 693 10.18 -35.17 39.31
C LEU A 693 9.97 -33.62 39.50
N PRO A 694 8.85 -32.98 39.98
CA PRO A 694 7.51 -33.41 40.42
C PRO A 694 6.31 -32.66 39.79
N VAL A 695 5.09 -32.91 40.29
CA VAL A 695 3.83 -32.23 39.93
C VAL A 695 3.15 -31.62 41.16
N SER A 696 2.86 -30.31 41.14
CA SER A 696 2.03 -29.59 42.12
C SER A 696 1.87 -28.11 41.68
N LEU A 697 0.72 -27.43 41.71
CA LEU A 697 -0.66 -27.80 42.06
C LEU A 697 -1.65 -27.20 41.05
N TYR A 698 -2.79 -27.85 40.83
CA TYR A 698 -4.03 -27.24 40.32
C TYR A 698 -5.15 -27.54 41.33
N GLY A 699 -6.04 -26.59 41.59
CA GLY A 699 -7.22 -26.86 42.44
C GLY A 699 -8.09 -25.65 42.80
N ASN A 700 -9.25 -25.56 42.11
CA ASN A 700 -10.55 -25.00 42.54
C ASN A 700 -10.57 -23.50 42.99
N PHE A 701 -11.63 -22.71 42.80
CA PHE A 701 -13.09 -22.97 42.74
C PHE A 701 -13.71 -22.08 41.63
N SER A 702 -14.62 -22.54 40.76
CA SER A 702 -16.02 -23.00 40.96
C SER A 702 -17.02 -21.89 40.62
N MET A 703 -17.99 -22.22 39.76
CA MET A 703 -19.18 -21.38 39.52
C MET A 703 -20.07 -21.33 40.77
N GLY A 704 -20.92 -20.31 40.85
CA GLY A 704 -22.10 -20.26 41.71
C GLY A 704 -23.29 -19.75 40.90
N SER A 705 -24.39 -20.49 40.89
CA SER A 705 -25.59 -20.19 40.11
C SER A 705 -26.76 -19.78 40.99
N MET A 706 -27.38 -18.63 40.70
CA MET A 706 -28.76 -18.26 41.05
C MET A 706 -29.25 -17.19 40.08
#